data_AF-A0AA90PKN1-F1
#
_entry.id   AF-A0AA90PKN1-F1
#
_cell.length_a   1.000
_cell.length_b   1.000
_cell.length_c   1.000
_cell.angle_alpha   90.00
_cell.angle_beta   90.00
_cell.angle_gamma   90.00
#
_symmetry.space_group_name_H-M   'P 1'
#
loop_
_entity.id
_entity.type
_entity.pdbx_description
1 polymer ?
#
loop_
_entity_poly.entity_id
_entity_poly.type
_entity_poly.pdbx_seq_one_letter_code
_entity_poly.pdbx_strand_id
1 'polypeptide(L)'
;MDNDASGAEPLRIAPGYAALQLAAALRTNTDHPDPQVRERARDKARQWEQVMAGMLTGSIDVGSRTPLAGVPAWVTPDIVKGGFATGDFKAGGALLDHELQTLAAAGMAPAPDARRWLNARLLTDDGMADLYALLDSGCYDVNVPEEGALLVVAWLTRHGKADAAREVLSAIAPWFDRLRFFPAPAAQARRFGERVFLKPVREVALALHERRAPNRRIMTQRDTVRVLLPLYDRVVQLFIDSVEGEPPSIDIDASGAWRDGVTGKFRIAGGWPCRHYPAQWHTRGEALLHEWYGQSVTRHKDDSVAQLLDYLRICVKEPATLTGRDVGKIRLILARYIGKRGLPGSAQCAALRSEQARQVRGVPHHLLAGVLAERLRAYPQEGGIDDLAPVGVTVTAAEAANLGEGAGSAIPSSLLAKLQRCHIDTIAALVERGVVRSAEALGCVLPQLSAAINGAAIEDPSLKHLYGALYQAFRRRRSLLLQNLEHQVQLHELPWLAAVNAERQHGLQPRTLARRTLEEITVLTLTSFPHTMIPNPLLQEMSALAANAGLDLPLVDELAADIFEGAFSPKFTKVAAHATALLDDSLYCRYYGIDVRQRGRLRELVKPAKATGKASSDKKELLRLCEERAGIPYGNGRVAGNAMIIEQQQILTTQNLATLVSSLGLVDELRPRFYGMAQQCFEWICRDQQVRRDNSHAELRAVKNAAYAWRQMIFFLSLAPAPATAELIAWAHAHLGPQSPRLRKRLAPAMAGLELAAAYRSLDEPAIVASGARRLLGYSCTPHWMLAV
;
A
#
# COMPACT_ATOMS: atom_id res chain seq x y z
N MET A 1 -31.39 -25.64 10.44
CA MET A 1 -32.22 -25.49 11.66
C MET A 1 -32.74 -24.08 11.62
N ASP A 2 -34.03 -24.01 11.32
CA ASP A 2 -34.80 -22.80 11.07
C ASP A 2 -34.87 -21.93 12.31
N ASN A 3 -34.78 -20.62 12.12
CA ASN A 3 -35.16 -19.64 13.13
C ASN A 3 -35.85 -18.48 12.41
N ASP A 4 -37.11 -18.74 12.06
CA ASP A 4 -38.10 -17.71 11.77
C ASP A 4 -38.44 -16.99 13.09
N ALA A 5 -37.92 -15.79 13.26
CA ALA A 5 -38.44 -14.81 14.21
C ALA A 5 -38.39 -13.43 13.56
N SER A 6 -39.59 -12.96 13.25
CA SER A 6 -39.95 -11.64 12.75
C SER A 6 -39.45 -10.51 13.67
N GLY A 7 -38.97 -9.42 13.08
CA GLY A 7 -38.69 -8.16 13.79
C GLY A 7 -37.23 -7.80 14.04
N ALA A 8 -36.28 -8.33 13.25
CA ALA A 8 -34.90 -7.84 13.32
C ALA A 8 -34.79 -6.43 12.74
N GLU A 9 -34.54 -5.44 13.61
CA GLU A 9 -33.98 -4.16 13.21
C GLU A 9 -32.82 -4.39 12.22
N PRO A 10 -32.66 -3.53 11.19
CA PRO A 10 -31.56 -3.68 10.24
C PRO A 10 -30.25 -3.69 11.03
N LEU A 11 -29.48 -4.77 10.88
CA LEU A 11 -28.18 -5.00 11.50
C LEU A 11 -27.38 -3.69 11.58
N ARG A 12 -27.32 -3.08 12.76
CA ARG A 12 -26.32 -2.06 13.09
C ARG A 12 -24.97 -2.75 12.98
N ILE A 13 -24.31 -2.58 11.84
CA ILE A 13 -22.96 -3.10 11.61
C ILE A 13 -22.05 -2.44 12.63
N ALA A 14 -21.67 -3.15 13.69
CA ALA A 14 -20.61 -2.64 14.57
C ALA A 14 -19.85 -3.72 15.37
N PRO A 15 -20.46 -4.69 16.09
CA PRO A 15 -19.69 -5.50 17.03
C PRO A 15 -18.80 -6.54 16.33
N GLY A 16 -19.30 -7.15 15.25
CA GLY A 16 -18.63 -8.26 14.57
C GLY A 16 -17.30 -7.89 13.95
N TYR A 17 -17.20 -6.73 13.29
CA TYR A 17 -15.94 -6.26 12.69
C TYR A 17 -14.90 -5.93 13.76
N ALA A 18 -15.29 -5.18 14.79
CA ALA A 18 -14.41 -4.81 15.89
C ALA A 18 -13.90 -6.06 16.64
N ALA A 19 -14.79 -7.03 16.92
CA ALA A 19 -14.42 -8.32 17.52
C ALA A 19 -13.43 -9.12 16.65
N LEU A 20 -13.63 -9.16 15.32
CA LEU A 20 -12.71 -9.83 14.40
C LEU A 20 -11.33 -9.16 14.36
N GLN A 21 -11.27 -7.83 14.39
CA GLN A 21 -10.01 -7.10 14.43
C GLN A 21 -9.28 -7.30 15.77
N LEU A 22 -10.00 -7.29 16.90
CA LEU A 22 -9.44 -7.60 18.21
C LEU A 22 -8.84 -9.02 18.24
N ALA A 23 -9.60 -10.02 17.78
CA ALA A 23 -9.12 -11.40 17.71
C ALA A 23 -7.88 -11.54 16.83
N ALA A 24 -7.81 -10.81 15.70
CA ALA A 24 -6.64 -10.80 14.83
C ALA A 24 -5.41 -10.16 15.50
N ALA A 25 -5.61 -9.06 16.24
CA ALA A 25 -4.54 -8.40 16.98
C ALA A 25 -4.00 -9.29 18.11
N LEU A 26 -4.88 -9.94 18.88
CA LEU A 26 -4.49 -10.87 19.95
C LEU A 26 -3.71 -12.07 19.42
N ARG A 27 -4.16 -12.71 18.33
CA ARG A 27 -3.39 -13.80 17.68
C ARG A 27 -1.99 -13.34 17.25
N THR A 28 -1.90 -12.15 16.65
CA THR A 28 -0.60 -11.60 16.21
C THR A 28 0.32 -11.31 17.39
N ASN A 29 -0.22 -10.81 18.50
CA ASN A 29 0.55 -10.59 19.73
C ASN A 29 1.10 -11.90 20.31
N THR A 30 0.32 -12.99 20.28
CA THR A 30 0.77 -14.29 20.83
C THR A 30 1.76 -15.00 19.91
N ASP A 31 1.48 -15.07 18.61
CA ASP A 31 2.12 -16.04 17.72
C ASP A 31 3.26 -15.45 16.86
N HIS A 32 3.41 -14.12 16.80
CA HIS A 32 4.37 -13.51 15.87
C HIS A 32 5.82 -13.62 16.37
N PRO A 33 6.78 -14.07 15.54
CA PRO A 33 8.16 -14.30 15.97
C PRO A 33 8.93 -13.02 16.33
N ASP A 34 8.58 -11.89 15.70
CA ASP A 34 9.23 -10.59 15.93
C ASP A 34 8.64 -9.84 17.16
N PRO A 35 9.46 -9.51 18.18
CA PRO A 35 9.04 -8.74 19.36
C PRO A 35 8.43 -7.36 19.04
N GLN A 36 8.93 -6.64 18.04
CA GLN A 36 8.41 -5.31 17.69
C GLN A 36 7.01 -5.42 17.07
N VAL A 37 6.76 -6.47 16.30
CA VAL A 37 5.44 -6.75 15.73
C VAL A 37 4.46 -7.18 16.82
N ARG A 38 4.91 -7.95 17.83
CA ARG A 38 4.08 -8.28 19.00
C ARG A 38 3.69 -7.03 19.77
N GLU A 39 4.62 -6.11 20.01
CA GLU A 39 4.31 -4.85 20.71
C GLU A 39 3.30 -3.99 19.95
N ARG A 40 3.50 -3.80 18.62
CA ARG A 40 2.50 -3.13 17.77
C ARG A 40 1.13 -3.82 17.78
N ALA A 41 1.11 -5.15 17.91
CA ALA A 41 -0.12 -5.92 17.99
C ALA A 41 -0.83 -5.75 19.35
N ARG A 42 -0.07 -5.58 20.45
CA ARG A 42 -0.62 -5.22 21.78
C ARG A 42 -1.29 -3.87 21.75
N ASP A 43 -0.65 -2.88 21.15
CA ASP A 43 -1.24 -1.53 21.02
C ASP A 43 -2.55 -1.58 20.23
N LYS A 44 -2.56 -2.32 19.13
CA LYS A 44 -3.79 -2.55 18.35
C LYS A 44 -4.87 -3.27 19.16
N ALA A 45 -4.50 -4.28 19.96
CA ALA A 45 -5.46 -4.98 20.81
C ALA A 45 -6.09 -4.03 21.83
N ARG A 46 -5.27 -3.23 22.53
CA ARG A 46 -5.74 -2.19 23.46
C ARG A 46 -6.70 -1.20 22.80
N GLN A 47 -6.37 -0.70 21.62
CA GLN A 47 -7.25 0.22 20.88
C GLN A 47 -8.60 -0.43 20.52
N TRP A 48 -8.61 -1.68 20.07
CA TRP A 48 -9.86 -2.37 19.75
C TRP A 48 -10.68 -2.74 20.99
N GLU A 49 -10.04 -3.01 22.13
CA GLU A 49 -10.70 -3.16 23.43
C GLU A 49 -11.40 -1.85 23.85
N GLN A 50 -10.73 -0.71 23.71
CA GLN A 50 -11.33 0.61 23.99
C GLN A 50 -12.55 0.88 23.09
N VAL A 51 -12.43 0.62 21.78
CA VAL A 51 -13.55 0.76 20.83
C VAL A 51 -14.74 -0.10 21.26
N MET A 52 -14.50 -1.39 21.54
CA MET A 52 -15.55 -2.32 21.97
C MET A 52 -16.19 -1.90 23.29
N ALA A 53 -15.39 -1.51 24.28
CA ALA A 53 -15.90 -1.03 25.55
C ALA A 53 -16.76 0.22 25.37
N GLY A 54 -16.29 1.21 24.61
CA GLY A 54 -17.03 2.44 24.35
C GLY A 54 -18.32 2.23 23.56
N MET A 55 -18.34 1.26 22.64
CA MET A 55 -19.56 0.84 21.96
C MET A 55 -20.57 0.17 22.90
N LEU A 56 -20.09 -0.66 23.84
CA LEU A 56 -20.95 -1.37 24.81
C LEU A 56 -21.50 -0.44 25.89
N THR A 57 -20.72 0.56 26.32
CA THR A 57 -21.14 1.55 27.31
C THR A 57 -21.95 2.70 26.71
N GLY A 58 -21.99 2.82 25.38
CA GLY A 58 -22.63 3.93 24.67
C GLY A 58 -21.84 5.24 24.71
N SER A 59 -20.58 5.23 25.15
CA SER A 59 -19.70 6.41 25.10
C SER A 59 -19.15 6.70 23.70
N ILE A 60 -19.28 5.75 22.76
CA ILE A 60 -18.90 5.90 21.36
C ILE A 60 -20.12 5.61 20.46
N ASP A 61 -20.59 6.62 19.76
CA ASP A 61 -21.68 6.53 18.78
C ASP A 61 -21.11 6.29 17.36
N VAL A 62 -21.00 5.01 16.99
CA VAL A 62 -20.44 4.60 15.70
C VAL A 62 -21.40 4.97 14.57
N GLY A 63 -20.87 5.58 13.50
CA GLY A 63 -21.66 6.05 12.36
C GLY A 63 -21.99 7.55 12.42
N SER A 64 -21.68 8.22 13.52
CA SER A 64 -21.88 9.67 13.72
C SER A 64 -20.63 10.48 13.36
N ARG A 65 -20.81 11.70 12.85
CA ARG A 65 -19.78 12.71 12.66
C ARG A 65 -19.21 13.26 13.96
N THR A 66 -19.92 13.09 15.07
CA THR A 66 -19.50 13.43 16.44
C THR A 66 -19.63 12.19 17.31
N PRO A 67 -18.74 11.19 17.14
CA PRO A 67 -18.89 9.89 17.78
C PRO A 67 -18.69 9.93 19.30
N LEU A 68 -18.22 11.05 19.86
CA LEU A 68 -17.93 11.21 21.28
C LEU A 68 -18.85 12.29 21.87
N ALA A 69 -19.57 11.95 22.93
CA ALA A 69 -20.54 12.84 23.57
C ALA A 69 -19.88 14.12 24.09
N GLY A 70 -20.50 15.28 23.82
CA GLY A 70 -20.03 16.59 24.26
C GLY A 70 -18.75 17.08 23.57
N VAL A 71 -18.25 16.37 22.54
CA VAL A 71 -17.06 16.74 21.78
C VAL A 71 -17.48 17.47 20.49
N PRO A 72 -16.99 18.69 20.23
CA PRO A 72 -17.24 19.40 18.99
C PRO A 72 -16.73 18.64 17.77
N ALA A 73 -17.44 18.76 16.64
CA ALA A 73 -17.07 18.09 15.40
C ALA A 73 -15.66 18.46 14.88
N TRP A 74 -15.13 19.63 15.22
CA TRP A 74 -13.79 20.05 14.77
C TRP A 74 -12.65 19.30 15.48
N VAL A 75 -12.90 18.69 16.65
CA VAL A 75 -11.89 17.92 17.39
C VAL A 75 -11.59 16.63 16.63
N THR A 76 -10.32 16.34 16.39
CA THR A 76 -9.87 15.14 15.68
C THR A 76 -9.80 13.95 16.64
N PRO A 77 -10.74 12.97 16.55
CA PRO A 77 -10.66 11.76 17.35
C PRO A 77 -9.51 10.88 16.89
N ASP A 78 -8.97 10.06 17.79
CA ASP A 78 -8.11 8.96 17.39
C ASP A 78 -8.96 7.84 16.76
N ILE A 79 -8.58 7.42 15.56
CA ILE A 79 -9.37 6.54 14.70
C ILE A 79 -8.54 5.33 14.29
N VAL A 80 -9.07 4.14 14.55
CA VAL A 80 -8.48 2.87 14.10
C VAL A 80 -8.93 2.50 12.68
N LYS A 81 -8.36 1.41 12.16
CA LYS A 81 -8.71 0.91 10.83
C LYS A 81 -10.22 0.66 10.73
N GLY A 82 -10.82 1.10 9.63
CA GLY A 82 -12.27 0.98 9.41
C GLY A 82 -13.07 2.19 9.87
N GLY A 83 -12.45 3.24 10.41
CA GLY A 83 -13.12 4.50 10.73
C GLY A 83 -13.73 4.58 12.13
N PHE A 84 -13.39 3.65 13.02
CA PHE A 84 -13.90 3.62 14.40
C PHE A 84 -13.07 4.55 15.29
N ALA A 85 -13.73 5.45 16.03
CA ALA A 85 -13.10 6.28 17.06
C ALA A 85 -12.75 5.42 18.29
N THR A 86 -11.61 5.67 18.93
CA THR A 86 -11.18 4.92 20.14
C THR A 86 -11.74 5.51 21.44
N GLY A 87 -12.24 6.74 21.42
CA GLY A 87 -12.56 7.52 22.62
C GLY A 87 -11.52 8.60 22.94
N ASP A 88 -10.30 8.45 22.42
CA ASP A 88 -9.21 9.40 22.61
C ASP A 88 -9.14 10.46 21.49
N PHE A 89 -8.30 11.47 21.68
CA PHE A 89 -8.06 12.54 20.70
C PHE A 89 -6.65 12.49 20.16
N LYS A 90 -6.48 12.80 18.86
CA LYS A 90 -5.16 12.84 18.24
C LYS A 90 -4.24 13.92 18.83
N ALA A 91 -4.79 15.05 19.23
CA ALA A 91 -4.05 16.12 19.90
C ALA A 91 -3.98 15.95 21.43
N GLY A 92 -4.58 14.89 22.01
CA GLY A 92 -4.76 14.76 23.46
C GLY A 92 -4.02 13.61 24.16
N GLY A 93 -3.20 12.84 23.45
CA GLY A 93 -2.46 11.68 23.98
C GLY A 93 -1.40 12.01 25.05
N ALA A 94 -0.36 11.18 25.19
CA ALA A 94 0.74 11.48 26.11
C ALA A 94 1.47 12.78 25.74
N LEU A 95 2.07 13.45 26.74
CA LEU A 95 2.93 14.62 26.50
C LEU A 95 4.11 14.23 25.61
N LEU A 96 4.35 15.02 24.57
CA LEU A 96 5.47 14.83 23.64
C LEU A 96 6.78 15.39 24.20
N ASP A 97 7.91 14.99 23.61
CA ASP A 97 9.25 15.38 24.07
C ASP A 97 9.42 16.90 24.22
N HIS A 98 8.90 17.70 23.28
CA HIS A 98 8.98 19.16 23.35
C HIS A 98 8.09 19.76 24.45
N GLU A 99 6.95 19.14 24.75
CA GLU A 99 6.08 19.52 25.89
C GLU A 99 6.81 19.24 27.21
N LEU A 100 7.45 18.07 27.32
CA LEU A 100 8.24 17.67 28.48
C LEU A 100 9.46 18.58 28.70
N GLN A 101 10.17 18.94 27.63
CA GLN A 101 11.29 19.88 27.69
C GLN A 101 10.85 21.26 28.18
N THR A 102 9.68 21.74 27.72
CA THR A 102 9.13 23.04 28.14
C THR A 102 8.76 23.03 29.63
N LEU A 103 8.14 21.95 30.12
CA LEU A 103 7.83 21.79 31.55
C LEU A 103 9.11 21.73 32.39
N ALA A 104 10.11 20.97 31.94
CA ALA A 104 11.39 20.85 32.62
C ALA A 104 12.12 22.20 32.72
N ALA A 105 12.12 23.00 31.64
CA ALA A 105 12.69 24.35 31.63
C ALA A 105 11.98 25.31 32.59
N ALA A 106 10.68 25.10 32.81
CA ALA A 106 9.89 25.86 33.78
C ALA A 106 9.98 25.31 35.22
N GLY A 107 10.78 24.26 35.46
CA GLY A 107 10.89 23.62 36.79
C GLY A 107 9.63 22.87 37.23
N MET A 108 8.75 22.50 36.28
CA MET A 108 7.48 21.83 36.56
C MET A 108 7.57 20.32 36.26
N ALA A 109 7.00 19.51 37.16
CA ALA A 109 6.84 18.09 36.91
C ALA A 109 5.65 17.81 35.97
N PRO A 110 5.68 16.73 35.17
CA PRO A 110 4.53 16.30 34.38
C PRO A 110 3.33 15.98 35.28
N ALA A 111 2.26 16.77 35.19
CA ALA A 111 1.02 16.61 35.95
C ALA A 111 -0.19 16.50 35.00
N PRO A 112 -1.35 15.98 35.45
CA PRO A 112 -2.56 15.87 34.61
C PRO A 112 -2.98 17.20 33.97
N ASP A 113 -2.84 18.32 34.70
CA ASP A 113 -3.20 19.67 34.22
C ASP A 113 -2.08 20.39 33.46
N ALA A 114 -0.93 19.73 33.24
CA ALA A 114 0.24 20.35 32.62
C ALA A 114 -0.07 20.93 31.23
N ARG A 115 -0.98 20.31 30.48
CA ARG A 115 -1.38 20.79 29.15
C ARG A 115 -2.16 22.10 29.20
N ARG A 116 -2.97 22.32 30.24
CA ARG A 116 -3.66 23.60 30.45
C ARG A 116 -2.64 24.72 30.64
N TRP A 117 -1.63 24.47 31.45
CA TRP A 117 -0.54 25.42 31.67
C TRP A 117 0.26 25.67 30.38
N LEU A 118 0.63 24.63 29.64
CA LEU A 118 1.37 24.75 28.38
C LEU A 118 0.64 25.63 27.36
N ASN A 119 -0.66 25.40 27.15
CA ASN A 119 -1.47 26.22 26.24
C ASN A 119 -1.62 27.66 26.76
N ALA A 120 -1.90 27.84 28.06
CA ALA A 120 -2.10 29.17 28.66
C ALA A 120 -0.81 30.02 28.65
N ARG A 121 0.37 29.42 28.86
CA ARG A 121 1.67 30.11 28.81
C ARG A 121 1.86 30.84 27.48
N LEU A 122 1.42 30.24 26.38
CA LEU A 122 1.57 30.79 25.04
C LEU A 122 0.70 32.04 24.78
N LEU A 123 -0.24 32.35 25.67
CA LEU A 123 -1.06 33.57 25.61
C LEU A 123 -0.47 34.73 26.43
N THR A 124 0.67 34.53 27.09
CA THR A 124 1.44 35.61 27.74
C THR A 124 2.25 36.39 26.70
N ASP A 125 2.75 37.58 27.03
CA ASP A 125 3.55 38.39 26.11
C ASP A 125 4.79 37.62 25.59
N ASP A 126 5.52 36.94 26.48
CA ASP A 126 6.66 36.09 26.11
C ASP A 126 6.23 34.91 25.23
N GLY A 127 5.12 34.26 25.59
CA GLY A 127 4.57 33.14 24.81
C GLY A 127 4.11 33.55 23.41
N MET A 128 3.53 34.74 23.27
CA MET A 128 3.14 35.31 21.98
C MET A 128 4.36 35.68 21.15
N ALA A 129 5.44 36.19 21.77
CA ALA A 129 6.72 36.41 21.10
C ALA A 129 7.32 35.11 20.54
N ASP A 130 7.25 34.00 21.30
CA ASP A 130 7.65 32.67 20.83
C ASP A 130 6.82 32.24 19.59
N LEU A 131 5.50 32.43 19.64
CA LEU A 131 4.61 32.11 18.50
C LEU A 131 4.91 32.98 17.27
N TYR A 132 5.23 34.27 17.45
CA TYR A 132 5.65 35.15 16.35
C TYR A 132 6.96 34.69 15.72
N ALA A 133 7.94 34.28 16.52
CA ALA A 133 9.20 33.73 16.00
C ALA A 133 8.97 32.44 15.19
N LEU A 134 8.05 31.57 15.62
CA LEU A 134 7.65 30.39 14.85
C LEU A 134 6.97 30.76 13.54
N LEU A 135 6.05 31.74 13.54
CA LEU A 135 5.39 32.23 12.32
C LEU A 135 6.39 32.81 11.32
N ASP A 136 7.31 33.64 11.79
CA ASP A 136 8.28 34.35 10.95
C ASP A 136 9.32 33.39 10.36
N SER A 137 9.77 32.39 11.14
CA SER A 137 10.72 31.39 10.67
C SER A 137 10.07 30.29 9.82
N GLY A 138 8.79 29.98 10.03
CA GLY A 138 8.11 28.82 9.45
C GLY A 138 8.62 27.48 9.96
N CYS A 139 9.49 27.47 10.98
CA CYS A 139 10.20 26.30 11.52
C CYS A 139 9.35 25.54 12.55
N TYR A 140 8.23 24.98 12.09
CA TYR A 140 7.34 24.17 12.91
C TYR A 140 6.67 23.05 12.09
N ASP A 141 6.28 21.99 12.77
CA ASP A 141 5.55 20.87 12.17
C ASP A 141 4.16 20.71 12.80
N VAL A 142 3.13 21.02 12.00
CA VAL A 142 1.73 20.73 12.33
C VAL A 142 1.42 19.30 11.90
N ASN A 143 1.22 18.40 12.85
CA ASN A 143 0.86 17.00 12.63
C ASN A 143 -0.65 16.79 12.64
N VAL A 144 -1.36 17.54 13.49
CA VAL A 144 -2.82 17.55 13.57
C VAL A 144 -3.30 19.01 13.50
N PRO A 145 -4.45 19.31 12.85
CA PRO A 145 -4.87 20.69 12.61
C PRO A 145 -4.96 21.57 13.87
N GLU A 146 -5.29 20.97 15.02
CA GLU A 146 -5.41 21.63 16.32
C GLU A 146 -4.11 22.34 16.72
N GLU A 147 -2.96 21.74 16.40
CA GLU A 147 -1.64 22.29 16.75
C GLU A 147 -1.36 23.64 16.08
N GLY A 148 -2.08 24.01 15.02
CA GLY A 148 -1.92 25.33 14.40
C GLY A 148 -2.83 26.41 14.98
N ALA A 149 -3.73 26.10 15.91
CA ALA A 149 -4.75 27.05 16.36
C ALA A 149 -4.14 28.28 17.07
N LEU A 150 -3.17 28.09 17.98
CA LEU A 150 -2.52 29.22 18.66
C LEU A 150 -1.63 30.05 17.72
N LEU A 151 -1.04 29.44 16.68
CA LEU A 151 -0.34 30.21 15.65
C LEU A 151 -1.31 31.12 14.85
N VAL A 152 -2.53 30.66 14.59
CA VAL A 152 -3.56 31.50 13.97
C VAL A 152 -3.98 32.63 14.92
N VAL A 153 -4.17 32.35 16.21
CA VAL A 153 -4.47 33.38 17.23
C VAL A 153 -3.36 34.43 17.28
N ALA A 154 -2.09 34.00 17.27
CA ALA A 154 -0.94 34.90 17.21
C ALA A 154 -1.00 35.78 15.95
N TRP A 155 -1.17 35.16 14.77
CA TRP A 155 -1.26 35.91 13.52
C TRP A 155 -2.40 36.95 13.54
N LEU A 156 -3.60 36.56 13.99
CA LEU A 156 -4.76 37.46 14.09
C LEU A 156 -4.49 38.63 15.03
N THR A 157 -3.88 38.36 16.19
CA THR A 157 -3.53 39.39 17.19
C THR A 157 -2.54 40.40 16.61
N ARG A 158 -1.47 39.92 15.94
CA ARG A 158 -0.46 40.77 15.30
C ARG A 158 -1.03 41.67 14.20
N HIS A 159 -2.11 41.24 13.55
CA HIS A 159 -2.79 41.98 12.48
C HIS A 159 -4.01 42.78 12.95
N GLY A 160 -4.18 42.98 14.27
CA GLY A 160 -5.26 43.80 14.84
C GLY A 160 -6.65 43.18 14.77
N LYS A 161 -6.77 41.87 14.53
CA LYS A 161 -8.03 41.13 14.38
C LYS A 161 -8.48 40.50 15.71
N ALA A 162 -8.62 41.34 16.73
CA ALA A 162 -8.87 40.90 18.11
C ALA A 162 -10.17 40.10 18.27
N ASP A 163 -11.24 40.46 17.55
CA ASP A 163 -12.52 39.75 17.67
C ASP A 163 -12.45 38.33 17.08
N ALA A 164 -11.86 38.17 15.90
CA ALA A 164 -11.62 36.85 15.30
C ALA A 164 -10.70 35.98 16.19
N ALA A 165 -9.66 36.58 16.79
CA ALA A 165 -8.79 35.88 17.74
C ALA A 165 -9.58 35.41 18.97
N ARG A 166 -10.47 36.26 19.50
CA ARG A 166 -11.34 35.93 20.64
C ARG A 166 -12.32 34.80 20.29
N GLU A 167 -12.92 34.81 19.11
CA GLU A 167 -13.82 33.74 18.65
C GLU A 167 -13.11 32.39 18.61
N VAL A 168 -11.89 32.34 18.04
CA VAL A 168 -11.07 31.12 18.03
C VAL A 168 -10.76 30.67 19.47
N LEU A 169 -10.32 31.58 20.33
CA LEU A 169 -10.01 31.28 21.74
C LEU A 169 -11.23 30.79 22.52
N SER A 170 -12.40 31.39 22.33
CA SER A 170 -13.65 30.94 22.95
C SER A 170 -14.02 29.51 22.55
N ALA A 171 -13.67 29.08 21.33
CA ALA A 171 -13.89 27.72 20.89
C ALA A 171 -12.87 26.71 21.49
N ILE A 172 -11.60 27.09 21.62
CA ILE A 172 -10.52 26.15 22.01
C ILE A 172 -10.18 26.15 23.51
N ALA A 173 -10.37 27.26 24.22
CA ALA A 173 -10.02 27.40 25.63
C ALA A 173 -10.68 26.35 26.56
N PRO A 174 -11.95 25.93 26.33
CA PRO A 174 -12.56 24.85 27.11
C PRO A 174 -11.84 23.49 27.02
N TRP A 175 -10.92 23.33 26.07
CA TRP A 175 -10.20 22.09 25.77
C TRP A 175 -8.71 22.15 26.11
N PHE A 176 -8.23 23.23 26.76
CA PHE A 176 -6.80 23.44 27.03
C PHE A 176 -6.16 22.39 27.94
N ASP A 177 -6.93 21.75 28.81
CA ASP A 177 -6.45 20.65 29.65
C ASP A 177 -6.31 19.33 28.89
N ARG A 178 -7.06 19.15 27.80
CA ARG A 178 -7.12 17.88 27.06
C ARG A 178 -6.34 17.90 25.75
N LEU A 179 -6.32 19.00 25.01
CA LEU A 179 -5.80 19.08 23.64
C LEU A 179 -4.58 20.01 23.54
N ARG A 180 -3.61 19.63 22.69
CA ARG A 180 -2.47 20.48 22.32
C ARG A 180 -2.86 21.39 21.16
N PHE A 181 -2.63 22.70 21.31
CA PHE A 181 -2.97 23.73 20.31
C PHE A 181 -1.76 24.47 19.72
N PHE A 182 -0.56 23.94 19.91
CA PHE A 182 0.70 24.46 19.39
C PHE A 182 1.54 23.34 18.76
N PRO A 183 2.36 23.62 17.73
CA PRO A 183 3.13 22.60 17.03
C PRO A 183 4.48 22.35 17.70
N ALA A 184 5.12 21.25 17.32
CA ALA A 184 6.52 21.02 17.66
C ALA A 184 7.42 21.95 16.82
N PRO A 185 8.46 22.57 17.41
CA PRO A 185 9.49 23.27 16.64
C PRO A 185 10.20 22.32 15.67
N ALA A 186 10.49 22.79 14.48
CA ALA A 186 11.22 22.05 13.45
C ALA A 186 12.58 22.69 13.17
N ALA A 187 13.55 21.90 12.72
CA ALA A 187 14.89 22.41 12.41
C ALA A 187 14.91 23.27 11.13
N GLN A 188 13.94 23.09 10.23
CA GLN A 188 13.85 23.78 8.95
C GLN A 188 12.38 24.02 8.59
N ALA A 189 12.12 25.12 7.88
CA ALA A 189 10.81 25.41 7.35
C ALA A 189 10.41 24.38 6.28
N ARG A 190 9.15 23.92 6.36
CA ARG A 190 8.58 23.01 5.37
C ARG A 190 8.43 23.72 4.02
N ARG A 191 8.69 23.01 2.92
CA ARG A 191 8.47 23.54 1.56
C ARG A 191 7.06 23.22 1.07
N PHE A 192 6.36 24.22 0.57
CA PHE A 192 5.11 24.06 -0.18
C PHE A 192 5.33 24.55 -1.61
N GLY A 193 5.03 23.73 -2.62
CA GLY A 193 5.29 24.08 -4.00
C GLY A 193 4.86 23.02 -5.00
N GLU A 194 5.31 23.17 -6.24
CA GLU A 194 4.93 22.33 -7.39
C GLU A 194 5.61 20.94 -7.38
N ARG A 195 6.70 20.80 -6.63
CA ARG A 195 7.44 19.55 -6.48
C ARG A 195 7.06 18.87 -5.18
N VAL A 196 6.91 17.56 -5.25
CA VAL A 196 6.35 16.72 -4.20
C VAL A 196 7.21 15.47 -4.01
N PHE A 197 6.97 14.73 -2.95
CA PHE A 197 7.62 13.44 -2.69
C PHE A 197 6.60 12.39 -2.24
N LEU A 198 6.87 11.11 -2.51
CA LEU A 198 5.92 10.03 -2.15
C LEU A 198 5.92 9.72 -0.65
N LYS A 199 7.10 9.71 -0.02
CA LYS A 199 7.29 9.38 1.39
C LYS A 199 8.34 10.28 2.04
N PRO A 200 8.10 10.76 3.27
CA PRO A 200 9.10 11.53 3.99
C PRO A 200 10.32 10.65 4.31
N VAL A 201 11.48 11.30 4.47
CA VAL A 201 12.76 10.62 4.75
C VAL A 201 12.65 9.63 5.91
N ARG A 202 11.97 9.98 7.00
CA ARG A 202 11.81 9.08 8.16
C ARG A 202 11.14 7.76 7.80
N GLU A 203 10.12 7.77 6.94
CA GLU A 203 9.36 6.56 6.58
C GLU A 203 10.23 5.65 5.70
N VAL A 204 11.04 6.25 4.81
CA VAL A 204 11.99 5.50 3.99
C VAL A 204 13.12 4.93 4.85
N ALA A 205 13.67 5.72 5.78
CA ALA A 205 14.69 5.28 6.72
C ALA A 205 14.18 4.13 7.62
N LEU A 206 12.98 4.24 8.17
CA LEU A 206 12.32 3.18 8.92
C LEU A 206 12.11 1.92 8.07
N ALA A 207 11.59 2.04 6.85
CA ALA A 207 11.36 0.89 5.96
C ALA A 207 12.66 0.22 5.46
N LEU A 208 13.79 0.93 5.51
CA LEU A 208 15.14 0.38 5.30
C LEU A 208 15.69 -0.25 6.59
N HIS A 209 15.44 0.38 7.74
CA HIS A 209 15.83 -0.13 9.05
C HIS A 209 15.13 -1.46 9.39
N GLU A 210 13.83 -1.57 9.14
CA GLU A 210 13.05 -2.81 9.34
C GLU A 210 13.59 -3.98 8.47
N ARG A 211 14.35 -3.68 7.41
CA ARG A 211 15.03 -4.67 6.58
C ARG A 211 16.40 -5.11 7.10
N ARG A 212 16.87 -4.61 8.26
CA ARG A 212 18.13 -5.04 8.87
C ARG A 212 18.11 -6.50 9.31
N ALA A 213 16.94 -7.11 9.46
CA ALA A 213 16.84 -8.52 9.81
C ALA A 213 17.49 -9.41 8.72
N PRO A 214 18.45 -10.28 9.10
CA PRO A 214 19.12 -11.14 8.14
C PRO A 214 18.15 -12.18 7.58
N ASN A 215 18.17 -12.36 6.26
CA ASN A 215 17.52 -13.53 5.66
C ASN A 215 18.34 -14.76 6.03
N ARG A 216 17.82 -15.56 6.98
CA ARG A 216 18.50 -16.74 7.51
C ARG A 216 18.98 -17.69 6.42
N ARG A 217 18.20 -17.90 5.35
CA ARG A 217 18.58 -18.79 4.24
C ARG A 217 19.84 -18.31 3.52
N ILE A 218 19.94 -17.00 3.28
CA ILE A 218 21.10 -16.38 2.63
C ILE A 218 22.31 -16.43 3.56
N MET A 219 22.14 -16.18 4.85
CA MET A 219 23.24 -16.25 5.82
C MET A 219 23.78 -17.68 5.92
N THR A 220 22.90 -18.67 6.08
CA THR A 220 23.29 -20.08 6.09
C THR A 220 24.03 -20.48 4.81
N GLN A 221 23.60 -20.02 3.63
CA GLN A 221 24.32 -20.26 2.39
C GLN A 221 25.74 -19.66 2.40
N ARG A 222 25.89 -18.42 2.86
CA ARG A 222 27.20 -17.76 2.97
C ARG A 222 28.12 -18.50 3.93
N ASP A 223 27.64 -18.82 5.12
CA ASP A 223 28.42 -19.54 6.13
C ASP A 223 28.82 -20.92 5.64
N THR A 224 27.90 -21.61 4.95
CA THR A 224 28.19 -22.90 4.31
C THR A 224 29.32 -22.77 3.30
N VAL A 225 29.26 -21.79 2.40
CA VAL A 225 30.25 -21.63 1.33
C VAL A 225 31.60 -21.12 1.85
N ARG A 226 31.59 -20.13 2.76
CA ARG A 226 32.81 -19.48 3.27
C ARG A 226 33.54 -20.32 4.32
N VAL A 227 32.81 -21.10 5.11
CA VAL A 227 33.36 -21.80 6.27
C VAL A 227 33.24 -23.32 6.11
N LEU A 228 32.04 -23.85 5.92
CA LEU A 228 31.83 -25.31 6.00
C LEU A 228 32.40 -26.08 4.81
N LEU A 229 32.26 -25.54 3.60
CA LEU A 229 32.73 -26.20 2.38
C LEU A 229 34.26 -26.35 2.34
N PRO A 230 35.07 -25.32 2.66
CA PRO A 230 36.52 -25.48 2.81
C PRO A 230 36.93 -26.46 3.91
N LEU A 231 36.25 -26.45 5.06
CA LEU A 231 36.51 -27.43 6.13
C LEU A 231 36.20 -28.85 5.67
N TYR A 232 35.10 -29.04 4.93
CA TYR A 232 34.76 -30.33 4.35
C TYR A 232 35.82 -30.83 3.38
N ASP A 233 36.39 -29.94 2.56
CA ASP A 233 37.48 -30.29 1.63
C ASP A 233 38.72 -30.78 2.37
N ARG A 234 39.07 -30.11 3.48
CA ARG A 234 40.21 -30.50 4.33
C ARG A 234 39.96 -31.84 5.04
N VAL A 235 38.73 -32.10 5.49
CA VAL A 235 38.36 -33.40 6.09
C VAL A 235 38.41 -34.51 5.06
N VAL A 236 37.88 -34.28 3.85
CA VAL A 236 37.95 -35.25 2.75
C VAL A 236 39.40 -35.51 2.36
N GLN A 237 40.23 -34.46 2.25
CA GLN A 237 41.66 -34.62 1.97
C GLN A 237 42.35 -35.46 3.05
N LEU A 238 42.06 -35.21 4.33
CA LEU A 238 42.63 -35.98 5.44
C LEU A 238 42.26 -37.48 5.33
N PHE A 239 41.03 -37.80 4.92
CA PHE A 239 40.64 -39.19 4.69
C PHE A 239 41.21 -39.79 3.41
N ILE A 240 41.49 -38.99 2.37
CA ILE A 240 42.20 -39.45 1.17
C ILE A 240 43.65 -39.78 1.52
N ASP A 241 44.29 -38.99 2.39
CA ASP A 241 45.65 -39.25 2.89
C ASP A 241 45.77 -40.60 3.63
N SER A 242 44.66 -41.21 4.07
CA SER A 242 44.63 -42.54 4.71
C SER A 242 44.25 -43.69 3.78
N VAL A 243 44.05 -43.41 2.49
CA VAL A 243 43.78 -44.42 1.45
C VAL A 243 45.10 -44.96 0.90
N GLU A 244 45.19 -46.27 0.83
CA GLU A 244 46.26 -46.96 0.11
C GLU A 244 45.84 -47.24 -1.33
N GLY A 245 46.62 -46.78 -2.31
CA GLY A 245 46.31 -46.88 -3.74
C GLY A 245 45.52 -45.68 -4.30
N GLU A 246 44.81 -45.87 -5.41
CA GLU A 246 44.05 -44.79 -6.05
C GLU A 246 42.87 -44.30 -5.17
N PRO A 247 42.53 -42.99 -5.17
CA PRO A 247 41.38 -42.49 -4.41
C PRO A 247 40.05 -43.15 -4.79
N PRO A 248 39.09 -43.31 -3.87
CA PRO A 248 37.80 -43.90 -4.17
C PRO A 248 37.02 -43.10 -5.21
N SER A 249 36.48 -43.77 -6.23
CA SER A 249 35.69 -43.14 -7.31
C SER A 249 34.41 -43.93 -7.60
N ILE A 250 33.37 -43.25 -8.08
CA ILE A 250 32.17 -43.94 -8.54
C ILE A 250 32.50 -44.62 -9.86
N ASP A 251 32.33 -45.94 -9.90
CA ASP A 251 32.52 -46.74 -11.10
C ASP A 251 31.24 -46.70 -11.94
N ILE A 252 31.36 -46.23 -13.18
CA ILE A 252 30.27 -46.12 -14.15
C ILE A 252 30.53 -47.19 -15.20
N ASP A 253 29.62 -48.16 -15.31
CA ASP A 253 29.79 -49.22 -16.30
C ASP A 253 29.59 -48.73 -17.74
N ALA A 254 29.89 -49.58 -18.71
CA ALA A 254 29.77 -49.28 -20.14
C ALA A 254 28.35 -48.88 -20.59
N SER A 255 27.32 -49.15 -19.77
CA SER A 255 25.93 -48.76 -20.02
C SER A 255 25.56 -47.41 -19.38
N GLY A 256 26.49 -46.76 -18.68
CA GLY A 256 26.26 -45.52 -17.94
C GLY A 256 25.63 -45.72 -16.56
N ALA A 257 25.54 -46.95 -16.06
CA ALA A 257 24.93 -47.24 -14.76
C ALA A 257 25.96 -47.12 -13.62
N TRP A 258 25.62 -46.29 -12.63
CA TRP A 258 26.38 -46.05 -11.38
C TRP A 258 25.87 -46.86 -10.17
N ARG A 259 24.87 -47.71 -10.38
CA ARG A 259 24.28 -48.59 -9.36
C ARG A 259 24.17 -49.99 -9.92
N ASP A 260 24.50 -50.96 -9.07
CA ASP A 260 24.36 -52.36 -9.39
C ASP A 260 22.88 -52.73 -9.55
N GLY A 261 22.50 -53.34 -10.68
CA GLY A 261 21.11 -53.65 -11.03
C GLY A 261 20.45 -54.71 -10.15
N VAL A 262 21.22 -55.47 -9.37
CA VAL A 262 20.72 -56.55 -8.49
C VAL A 262 20.64 -56.08 -7.03
N THR A 263 21.65 -55.36 -6.56
CA THR A 263 21.75 -54.93 -5.15
C THR A 263 21.31 -53.48 -4.90
N GLY A 264 21.17 -52.67 -5.95
CA GLY A 264 20.83 -51.25 -5.88
C GLY A 264 21.92 -50.35 -5.23
N LYS A 265 23.09 -50.92 -4.92
CA LYS A 265 24.22 -50.24 -4.26
C LYS A 265 25.12 -49.56 -5.29
N PHE A 266 25.83 -48.53 -4.85
CA PHE A 266 26.84 -47.84 -5.67
C PHE A 266 28.05 -48.75 -5.90
N ARG A 267 28.55 -48.79 -7.13
CA ARG A 267 29.85 -49.40 -7.45
C ARG A 267 30.95 -48.37 -7.19
N ILE A 268 31.96 -48.76 -6.42
CA ILE A 268 33.07 -47.88 -6.01
C ILE A 268 34.39 -48.55 -6.38
N ALA A 269 35.17 -47.91 -7.24
CA ALA A 269 36.55 -48.26 -7.57
C ALA A 269 37.55 -47.55 -6.63
N GLY A 270 38.83 -47.92 -6.70
CA GLY A 270 39.91 -47.34 -5.88
C GLY A 270 40.09 -47.99 -4.50
N GLY A 271 41.02 -47.45 -3.73
CA GLY A 271 41.49 -47.97 -2.44
C GLY A 271 40.50 -47.87 -1.29
N TRP A 272 40.91 -48.38 -0.13
CA TRP A 272 40.14 -48.33 1.11
C TRP A 272 40.75 -47.29 2.07
N PRO A 273 39.93 -46.37 2.62
CA PRO A 273 40.41 -45.40 3.62
C PRO A 273 40.72 -46.09 4.96
N CYS A 274 41.42 -45.38 5.86
CA CYS A 274 41.77 -45.84 7.20
C CYS A 274 42.66 -47.10 7.21
N ARG A 275 43.43 -47.35 6.15
CA ARG A 275 44.39 -48.46 6.06
C ARG A 275 45.76 -48.08 6.61
N HIS A 276 46.12 -46.82 6.48
CA HIS A 276 47.35 -46.21 7.00
C HIS A 276 47.03 -44.82 7.53
N TYR A 277 47.73 -44.39 8.59
CA TYR A 277 47.65 -43.02 9.11
C TYR A 277 49.04 -42.38 9.02
N PRO A 278 49.25 -41.41 8.10
CA PRO A 278 50.51 -40.70 7.97
C PRO A 278 50.92 -39.95 9.24
N ALA A 279 52.20 -39.54 9.31
CA ALA A 279 52.68 -38.69 10.39
C ALA A 279 51.79 -37.44 10.55
N GLN A 280 51.46 -37.09 11.80
CA GLN A 280 50.60 -35.96 12.17
C GLN A 280 49.12 -36.08 11.75
N TRP A 281 48.67 -37.21 11.21
CA TRP A 281 47.26 -37.39 10.81
C TRP A 281 46.29 -37.16 11.96
N HIS A 282 46.55 -37.76 13.13
CA HIS A 282 45.73 -37.60 14.32
C HIS A 282 45.67 -36.15 14.81
N THR A 283 46.82 -35.47 14.89
CA THR A 283 46.91 -34.06 15.29
C THR A 283 46.16 -33.14 14.32
N ARG A 284 46.27 -33.38 13.00
CA ARG A 284 45.50 -32.65 11.97
C ARG A 284 44.00 -32.91 12.10
N GLY A 285 43.61 -34.14 12.41
CA GLY A 285 42.23 -34.54 12.66
C GLY A 285 41.63 -33.86 13.90
N GLU A 286 42.36 -33.81 15.02
CA GLU A 286 41.95 -33.10 16.24
C GLU A 286 41.76 -31.61 16.00
N ALA A 287 42.70 -30.97 15.29
CA ALA A 287 42.59 -29.55 14.95
C ALA A 287 41.35 -29.27 14.08
N LEU A 288 41.06 -30.11 13.09
CA LEU A 288 39.87 -29.97 12.24
C LEU A 288 38.56 -30.18 13.02
N LEU A 289 38.54 -31.13 13.95
CA LEU A 289 37.37 -31.35 14.82
C LEU A 289 37.14 -30.14 15.73
N HIS A 290 38.18 -29.59 16.34
CA HIS A 290 38.09 -28.38 17.17
C HIS A 290 37.56 -27.18 16.36
N GLU A 291 38.14 -26.94 15.19
CA GLU A 291 37.72 -25.86 14.27
C GLU A 291 36.27 -26.03 13.79
N TRP A 292 35.82 -27.26 13.60
CA TRP A 292 34.44 -27.59 13.23
C TRP A 292 33.45 -27.41 14.39
N TYR A 293 33.78 -27.89 15.60
CA TYR A 293 32.91 -27.74 16.77
C TYR A 293 32.77 -26.30 17.24
N GLY A 294 33.75 -25.44 16.93
CA GLY A 294 33.65 -23.99 17.13
C GLY A 294 32.64 -23.27 16.24
N GLN A 295 32.07 -23.93 15.21
CA GLN A 295 31.12 -23.32 14.28
C GLN A 295 29.66 -23.45 14.76
N SER A 296 28.94 -22.32 14.81
CA SER A 296 27.54 -22.25 15.25
C SER A 296 26.52 -22.45 14.10
N VAL A 297 26.66 -23.51 13.29
CA VAL A 297 25.76 -23.77 12.14
C VAL A 297 24.78 -24.92 12.42
N THR A 298 23.49 -24.70 12.13
CA THR A 298 22.42 -25.70 12.29
C THR A 298 22.55 -26.86 11.30
N ARG A 299 22.43 -28.09 11.81
CA ARG A 299 22.74 -29.34 11.09
C ARG A 299 21.48 -30.06 10.62
N HIS A 300 21.58 -30.76 9.50
CA HIS A 300 20.67 -31.87 9.18
C HIS A 300 21.32 -33.18 9.63
N LYS A 301 20.58 -34.03 10.37
CA LYS A 301 21.10 -35.29 10.93
C LYS A 301 21.63 -36.28 9.88
N ASP A 302 21.21 -36.14 8.62
CA ASP A 302 21.55 -37.08 7.54
C ASP A 302 22.59 -36.55 6.53
N ASP A 303 23.28 -35.44 6.83
CA ASP A 303 24.30 -34.90 5.92
C ASP A 303 25.58 -35.77 5.89
N SER A 304 26.15 -35.96 4.70
CA SER A 304 27.37 -36.75 4.49
C SER A 304 28.58 -36.14 5.18
N VAL A 305 28.59 -34.81 5.38
CA VAL A 305 29.65 -34.11 6.11
C VAL A 305 29.62 -34.45 7.60
N ALA A 306 28.44 -34.42 8.21
CA ALA A 306 28.26 -34.75 9.62
C ALA A 306 28.71 -36.19 9.91
N GLN A 307 28.32 -37.12 9.03
CA GLN A 307 28.73 -38.52 9.15
C GLN A 307 30.25 -38.71 9.02
N LEU A 308 30.89 -37.99 8.09
CA LEU A 308 32.34 -38.07 7.91
C LEU A 308 33.11 -37.53 9.13
N LEU A 309 32.57 -36.50 9.79
CA LEU A 309 33.15 -35.94 11.02
C LEU A 309 32.96 -36.84 12.24
N ASP A 310 31.81 -37.52 12.36
CA ASP A 310 31.60 -38.53 13.39
C ASP A 310 32.62 -39.66 13.24
N TYR A 311 32.89 -40.09 12.00
CA TYR A 311 33.95 -41.04 11.72
C TYR A 311 35.35 -40.48 12.00
N LEU A 312 35.62 -39.21 11.69
CA LEU A 312 36.89 -38.56 12.01
C LEU A 312 37.15 -38.59 13.53
N ARG A 313 36.13 -38.30 14.34
CA ARG A 313 36.19 -38.37 15.80
C ARG A 313 36.56 -39.78 16.29
N ILE A 314 35.98 -40.82 15.68
CA ILE A 314 36.29 -42.21 16.01
C ILE A 314 37.73 -42.56 15.60
N CYS A 315 38.15 -42.21 14.38
CA CYS A 315 39.51 -42.47 13.89
C CYS A 315 40.58 -41.80 14.77
N VAL A 316 40.29 -40.59 15.26
CA VAL A 316 41.21 -39.82 16.10
C VAL A 316 41.35 -40.44 17.49
N LYS A 317 40.25 -40.84 18.12
CA LYS A 317 40.24 -41.30 19.53
C LYS A 317 40.46 -42.81 19.67
N GLU A 318 39.77 -43.60 18.87
CA GLU A 318 39.63 -45.04 19.05
C GLU A 318 39.55 -45.75 17.67
N PRO A 319 40.59 -45.68 16.83
CA PRO A 319 40.54 -46.20 15.46
C PRO A 319 40.25 -47.71 15.39
N ALA A 320 40.59 -48.47 16.44
CA ALA A 320 40.32 -49.91 16.54
C ALA A 320 38.82 -50.26 16.59
N THR A 321 37.94 -49.30 16.84
CA THR A 321 36.48 -49.51 16.92
C THR A 321 35.77 -49.43 15.57
N LEU A 322 36.47 -49.02 14.50
CA LEU A 322 35.90 -48.94 13.16
C LEU A 322 35.60 -50.33 12.60
N THR A 323 34.35 -50.56 12.21
CA THR A 323 33.97 -51.80 11.51
C THR A 323 34.22 -51.69 10.00
N GLY A 324 34.31 -52.83 9.31
CA GLY A 324 34.38 -52.84 7.84
C GLY A 324 33.19 -52.14 7.15
N ARG A 325 32.03 -52.10 7.83
CA ARG A 325 30.85 -51.36 7.37
C ARG A 325 31.06 -49.85 7.45
N ASP A 326 31.70 -49.37 8.52
CA ASP A 326 32.02 -47.96 8.71
C ASP A 326 33.03 -47.47 7.67
N VAL A 327 34.10 -48.23 7.47
CA VAL A 327 35.11 -47.94 6.43
C VAL A 327 34.47 -47.95 5.03
N GLY A 328 33.58 -48.89 4.75
CA GLY A 328 32.81 -48.91 3.49
C GLY A 328 31.91 -47.68 3.31
N LYS A 329 31.37 -47.14 4.40
CA LYS A 329 30.53 -45.93 4.38
C LYS A 329 31.38 -44.66 4.18
N ILE A 330 32.54 -44.57 4.82
CA ILE A 330 33.54 -43.52 4.56
C ILE A 330 33.93 -43.55 3.08
N ARG A 331 34.29 -44.72 2.54
CA ARG A 331 34.67 -44.93 1.14
C ARG A 331 33.58 -44.45 0.17
N LEU A 332 32.30 -44.71 0.46
CA LEU A 332 31.16 -44.22 -0.32
C LEU A 332 30.99 -42.70 -0.26
N ILE A 333 31.20 -42.08 0.91
CA ILE A 333 31.11 -40.62 1.06
C ILE A 333 32.23 -39.94 0.25
N LEU A 334 33.46 -40.47 0.30
CA LEU A 334 34.60 -39.97 -0.48
C LEU A 334 34.35 -40.08 -1.99
N ALA A 335 33.91 -41.25 -2.48
CA ALA A 335 33.62 -41.46 -3.90
C ALA A 335 32.53 -40.51 -4.43
N ARG A 336 31.46 -40.28 -3.66
CA ARG A 336 30.40 -39.31 -4.00
C ARG A 336 30.88 -37.88 -3.97
N TYR A 337 31.75 -37.53 -3.03
CA TYR A 337 32.36 -36.21 -2.99
C TYR A 337 33.19 -35.99 -4.27
N ILE A 338 34.09 -36.91 -4.58
CA ILE A 338 35.03 -36.81 -5.70
C ILE A 338 34.27 -36.76 -7.03
N GLY A 339 33.30 -37.64 -7.24
CA GLY A 339 32.50 -37.62 -8.47
C GLY A 339 31.70 -36.33 -8.67
N LYS A 340 31.27 -35.67 -7.58
CA LYS A 340 30.49 -34.42 -7.65
C LYS A 340 31.34 -33.16 -7.70
N ARG A 341 32.51 -33.15 -7.06
CA ARG A 341 33.30 -31.94 -6.77
C ARG A 341 34.74 -31.98 -7.29
N GLY A 342 35.22 -33.14 -7.73
CA GLY A 342 36.64 -33.41 -7.99
C GLY A 342 37.41 -33.72 -6.71
N LEU A 343 38.67 -34.15 -6.85
CA LEU A 343 39.59 -34.32 -5.72
C LEU A 343 39.85 -32.96 -5.03
N PRO A 344 39.97 -32.89 -3.69
CA PRO A 344 40.42 -31.65 -3.05
C PRO A 344 41.78 -31.23 -3.63
N GLY A 345 41.96 -29.93 -3.87
CA GLY A 345 43.15 -29.39 -4.54
C GLY A 345 43.19 -29.56 -6.07
N SER A 346 42.27 -30.32 -6.68
CA SER A 346 42.17 -30.40 -8.15
C SER A 346 41.62 -29.11 -8.78
N ALA A 347 41.92 -28.91 -10.07
CA ALA A 347 41.38 -27.79 -10.85
C ALA A 347 39.84 -27.75 -10.85
N GLN A 348 39.18 -28.92 -10.89
CA GLN A 348 37.73 -29.04 -10.84
C GLN A 348 37.15 -28.53 -9.50
N CYS A 349 37.75 -28.95 -8.38
CA CYS A 349 37.32 -28.51 -7.06
C CYS A 349 37.58 -27.01 -6.86
N ALA A 350 38.75 -26.52 -7.29
CA ALA A 350 39.09 -25.10 -7.24
C ALA A 350 38.13 -24.23 -8.09
N ALA A 351 37.75 -24.70 -9.28
CA ALA A 351 36.77 -24.01 -10.14
C ALA A 351 35.38 -23.97 -9.48
N LEU A 352 34.91 -25.09 -8.91
CA LEU A 352 33.63 -25.15 -8.19
C LEU A 352 33.61 -24.21 -6.98
N ARG A 353 34.70 -24.16 -6.20
CA ARG A 353 34.82 -23.27 -5.03
C ARG A 353 34.87 -21.81 -5.44
N SER A 354 35.59 -21.49 -6.51
CA SER A 354 35.64 -20.14 -7.07
C SER A 354 34.25 -19.66 -7.51
N GLU A 355 33.47 -20.53 -8.15
CA GLU A 355 32.10 -20.23 -8.57
C GLU A 355 31.17 -20.02 -7.36
N GLN A 356 31.24 -20.89 -6.35
CA GLN A 356 30.44 -20.74 -5.12
C GLN A 356 30.83 -19.47 -4.34
N ALA A 357 32.13 -19.18 -4.23
CA ALA A 357 32.63 -17.97 -3.60
C ALA A 357 32.14 -16.71 -4.35
N ARG A 358 32.05 -16.76 -5.69
CA ARG A 358 31.48 -15.69 -6.51
C ARG A 358 30.00 -15.47 -6.19
N GLN A 359 29.21 -16.54 -6.04
CA GLN A 359 27.78 -16.45 -5.71
C GLN A 359 27.51 -15.80 -4.34
N VAL A 360 28.40 -16.00 -3.36
CA VAL A 360 28.30 -15.42 -2.01
C VAL A 360 29.19 -14.20 -1.79
N ARG A 361 29.77 -13.62 -2.85
CA ARG A 361 30.69 -12.47 -2.73
C ARG A 361 29.96 -11.20 -2.30
N GLY A 362 28.75 -10.98 -2.82
CA GLY A 362 28.00 -9.74 -2.62
C GLY A 362 27.70 -9.45 -1.15
N VAL A 363 27.67 -8.17 -0.78
CA VAL A 363 27.27 -7.74 0.57
C VAL A 363 25.77 -8.01 0.75
N PRO A 364 25.35 -8.61 1.87
CA PRO A 364 23.94 -8.85 2.14
C PRO A 364 23.12 -7.55 2.12
N HIS A 365 21.98 -7.57 1.42
CA HIS A 365 21.16 -6.35 1.25
C HIS A 365 20.64 -5.76 2.58
N HIS A 366 20.53 -6.56 3.65
CA HIS A 366 20.09 -6.06 4.95
C HIS A 366 21.14 -5.13 5.60
N LEU A 367 22.44 -5.39 5.37
CA LEU A 367 23.53 -4.51 5.79
C LEU A 367 23.53 -3.21 4.99
N LEU A 368 23.39 -3.30 3.66
CA LEU A 368 23.31 -2.14 2.77
C LEU A 368 22.08 -1.27 3.06
N ALA A 369 20.94 -1.88 3.40
CA ALA A 369 19.76 -1.15 3.86
C ALA A 369 20.04 -0.40 5.19
N GLY A 370 20.82 -1.01 6.08
CA GLY A 370 21.27 -0.37 7.31
C GLY A 370 22.13 0.88 7.06
N VAL A 371 23.07 0.81 6.10
CA VAL A 371 23.89 1.94 5.66
C VAL A 371 23.02 3.09 5.14
N LEU A 372 22.11 2.79 4.21
CA LEU A 372 21.21 3.83 3.66
C LEU A 372 20.33 4.47 4.74
N ALA A 373 19.81 3.67 5.68
CA ALA A 373 19.01 4.19 6.79
C ALA A 373 19.82 5.15 7.68
N GLU A 374 21.12 4.89 7.85
CA GLU A 374 22.01 5.78 8.62
C GLU A 374 22.29 7.08 7.86
N ARG A 375 22.63 6.99 6.56
CA ARG A 375 22.85 8.17 5.70
C ARG A 375 21.65 9.12 5.72
N LEU A 376 20.43 8.57 5.73
CA LEU A 376 19.19 9.33 5.76
C LEU A 376 18.95 10.11 7.07
N ARG A 377 19.63 9.79 8.18
CA ARG A 377 19.49 10.55 9.44
C ARG A 377 19.99 11.98 9.34
N ALA A 378 20.94 12.23 8.43
CA ALA A 378 21.50 13.57 8.21
C ALA A 378 20.57 14.51 7.43
N TYR A 379 19.44 14.00 6.90
CA TYR A 379 18.49 14.77 6.09
C TYR A 379 17.24 15.16 6.91
N PRO A 380 16.48 16.19 6.48
CA PRO A 380 15.22 16.55 7.13
C PRO A 380 14.21 15.38 7.13
N GLN A 381 13.84 14.91 8.33
CA GLN A 381 13.06 13.68 8.51
C GLN A 381 11.60 13.77 8.04
N GLU A 382 11.04 14.98 8.04
CA GLU A 382 9.66 15.27 7.63
C GLU A 382 9.53 15.67 6.14
N GLY A 383 10.66 15.93 5.47
CA GLY A 383 10.69 16.35 4.06
C GLY A 383 11.10 15.24 3.10
N GLY A 384 11.33 15.63 1.84
CA GLY A 384 12.00 14.83 0.82
C GLY A 384 13.44 15.32 0.56
N ILE A 385 14.11 14.70 -0.40
CA ILE A 385 15.49 15.01 -0.81
C ILE A 385 15.51 15.41 -2.29
N ASP A 386 16.10 16.57 -2.57
CA ASP A 386 16.29 17.07 -3.93
C ASP A 386 17.28 16.21 -4.73
N ASP A 387 18.50 16.01 -4.22
CA ASP A 387 19.52 15.20 -4.86
C ASP A 387 19.82 13.93 -4.05
N LEU A 388 19.50 12.77 -4.63
CA LEU A 388 19.75 11.46 -4.03
C LEU A 388 21.13 10.88 -4.39
N ALA A 389 21.88 11.49 -5.31
CA ALA A 389 23.18 10.98 -5.76
C ALA A 389 24.17 10.78 -4.59
N PRO A 390 24.30 11.72 -3.62
CA PRO A 390 25.21 11.54 -2.48
C PRO A 390 24.82 10.38 -1.56
N VAL A 391 23.52 10.03 -1.50
CA VAL A 391 23.02 8.94 -0.65
C VAL A 391 23.15 7.59 -1.35
N GLY A 392 23.06 7.55 -2.67
CA GLY A 392 23.12 6.35 -3.49
C GLY A 392 24.53 5.85 -3.82
N VAL A 393 25.59 6.55 -3.37
CA VAL A 393 26.99 6.17 -3.64
C VAL A 393 27.36 4.79 -3.07
N THR A 394 28.44 4.21 -3.57
CA THR A 394 29.02 2.97 -3.04
C THR A 394 29.32 3.06 -1.54
N VAL A 395 29.40 1.91 -0.87
CA VAL A 395 29.76 1.85 0.56
C VAL A 395 31.18 2.40 0.76
N THR A 396 31.33 3.38 1.65
CA THR A 396 32.61 4.02 1.97
C THR A 396 33.49 3.10 2.84
N ALA A 397 34.78 3.40 2.94
CA ALA A 397 35.71 2.64 3.78
C ALA A 397 35.32 2.68 5.27
N ALA A 398 34.85 3.83 5.78
CA ALA A 398 34.41 3.98 7.17
C ALA A 398 33.14 3.17 7.46
N GLU A 399 32.16 3.18 6.55
CA GLU A 399 30.96 2.35 6.68
C GLU A 399 31.29 0.86 6.61
N ALA A 400 32.20 0.46 5.72
CA ALA A 400 32.65 -0.92 5.62
C ALA A 400 33.39 -1.40 6.88
N ALA A 401 34.16 -0.53 7.53
CA ALA A 401 34.81 -0.85 8.80
C ALA A 401 33.78 -1.17 9.89
N ASN A 402 32.66 -0.43 9.94
CA ASN A 402 31.56 -0.71 10.88
C ASN A 402 30.77 -1.98 10.53
N LEU A 403 30.73 -2.37 9.25
CA LEU A 403 30.07 -3.61 8.80
C LEU A 403 30.97 -4.85 8.90
N GLY A 404 32.29 -4.66 8.98
CA GLY A 404 33.30 -5.72 8.88
C GLY A 404 33.53 -6.24 7.45
N GLU A 405 32.78 -5.79 6.45
CA GLU A 405 32.96 -6.12 5.03
C GLU A 405 32.38 -5.04 4.09
N GLY A 406 32.77 -5.08 2.81
CA GLY A 406 31.98 -4.45 1.76
C GLY A 406 32.39 -3.06 1.26
N ALA A 407 33.63 -2.60 1.51
CA ALA A 407 34.13 -1.34 0.94
C ALA A 407 33.99 -1.33 -0.59
N GLY A 408 33.50 -0.22 -1.15
CA GLY A 408 33.26 -0.06 -2.59
C GLY A 408 32.04 -0.81 -3.14
N SER A 409 31.23 -1.45 -2.28
CA SER A 409 30.05 -2.19 -2.75
C SER A 409 28.98 -1.24 -3.30
N ALA A 410 28.48 -1.54 -4.51
CA ALA A 410 27.38 -0.81 -5.11
C ALA A 410 26.05 -1.10 -4.38
N ILE A 411 25.19 -0.08 -4.31
CA ILE A 411 23.85 -0.21 -3.74
C ILE A 411 22.92 -0.86 -4.79
N PRO A 412 22.24 -1.98 -4.47
CA PRO A 412 21.33 -2.65 -5.40
C PRO A 412 20.18 -1.75 -5.86
N SER A 413 19.76 -1.90 -7.12
CA SER A 413 18.61 -1.16 -7.70
C SER A 413 17.33 -1.28 -6.87
N SER A 414 17.10 -2.43 -6.24
CA SER A 414 15.94 -2.65 -5.34
C SER A 414 15.95 -1.77 -4.08
N LEU A 415 17.13 -1.37 -3.59
CA LEU A 415 17.27 -0.43 -2.48
C LEU A 415 17.24 1.01 -2.97
N LEU A 416 17.86 1.31 -4.12
CA LEU A 416 17.76 2.62 -4.76
C LEU A 416 16.31 2.96 -5.10
N ALA A 417 15.52 2.00 -5.58
CA ALA A 417 14.09 2.19 -5.84
C ALA A 417 13.28 2.54 -4.58
N LYS A 418 13.73 2.11 -3.38
CA LYS A 418 13.14 2.55 -2.11
C LYS A 418 13.55 3.97 -1.76
N LEU A 419 14.83 4.30 -1.97
CA LEU A 419 15.37 5.64 -1.76
C LEU A 419 14.64 6.68 -2.64
N GLN A 420 14.36 6.35 -3.90
CA GLN A 420 13.60 7.19 -4.84
C GLN A 420 12.22 7.64 -4.32
N ARG A 421 11.65 6.95 -3.32
CA ARG A 421 10.35 7.33 -2.74
C ARG A 421 10.40 8.64 -1.94
N CYS A 422 11.57 9.06 -1.48
CA CYS A 422 11.76 10.37 -0.83
C CYS A 422 12.34 11.43 -1.77
N HIS A 423 12.52 11.13 -3.05
CA HIS A 423 12.95 12.11 -4.03
C HIS A 423 11.86 13.19 -4.22
N ILE A 424 12.29 14.45 -4.29
CA ILE A 424 11.43 15.58 -4.63
C ILE A 424 11.44 15.76 -6.15
N ASP A 425 10.29 15.69 -6.80
CA ASP A 425 10.14 15.96 -8.24
C ASP A 425 8.69 16.37 -8.56
N THR A 426 8.41 16.72 -9.81
CA THR A 426 7.03 16.95 -10.28
C THR A 426 6.23 15.64 -10.26
N ILE A 427 4.90 15.73 -10.12
CA ILE A 427 4.03 14.54 -10.11
C ILE A 427 4.22 13.72 -11.40
N ALA A 428 4.26 14.38 -12.56
CA ALA A 428 4.46 13.73 -13.85
C ALA A 428 5.78 12.94 -13.90
N ALA A 429 6.90 13.55 -13.46
CA ALA A 429 8.20 12.88 -13.41
C ALA A 429 8.21 11.70 -12.43
N LEU A 430 7.54 11.80 -11.28
CA LEU A 430 7.41 10.69 -10.34
C LEU A 430 6.58 9.53 -10.89
N VAL A 431 5.58 9.80 -11.74
CA VAL A 431 4.82 8.77 -12.45
C VAL A 431 5.69 8.10 -13.52
N GLU A 432 6.38 8.88 -14.35
CA GLU A 432 7.26 8.38 -15.41
C GLU A 432 8.39 7.49 -14.87
N ARG A 433 9.01 7.89 -13.75
CA ARG A 433 10.04 7.09 -13.05
C ARG A 433 9.48 5.85 -12.34
N GLY A 434 8.16 5.67 -12.32
CA GLY A 434 7.50 4.57 -11.61
C GLY A 434 7.62 4.67 -10.08
N VAL A 435 7.74 5.87 -9.52
CA VAL A 435 7.65 6.11 -8.07
C VAL A 435 6.17 6.15 -7.65
N VAL A 436 5.36 6.95 -8.35
CA VAL A 436 3.89 6.94 -8.22
C VAL A 436 3.33 5.94 -9.23
N ARG A 437 2.86 4.79 -8.73
CA ARG A 437 2.45 3.64 -9.57
C ARG A 437 0.94 3.42 -9.66
N SER A 438 0.15 4.24 -8.98
CA SER A 438 -1.31 4.13 -9.00
C SER A 438 -1.99 5.45 -8.70
N ALA A 439 -3.27 5.55 -9.03
CA ALA A 439 -4.09 6.72 -8.71
C ALA A 439 -4.28 6.90 -7.18
N GLU A 440 -4.23 5.83 -6.38
CA GLU A 440 -4.25 5.93 -4.91
C GLU A 440 -2.98 6.60 -4.40
N ALA A 441 -1.82 6.21 -4.95
CA ALA A 441 -0.55 6.85 -4.61
C ALA A 441 -0.56 8.34 -5.01
N LEU A 442 -1.15 8.66 -6.17
CA LEU A 442 -1.38 10.06 -6.59
C LEU A 442 -2.24 10.82 -5.58
N GLY A 443 -3.37 10.24 -5.14
CA GLY A 443 -4.23 10.84 -4.12
C GLY A 443 -3.55 11.06 -2.76
N CYS A 444 -2.54 10.27 -2.42
CA CYS A 444 -1.74 10.50 -1.21
C CYS A 444 -0.71 11.64 -1.35
N VAL A 445 -0.24 11.93 -2.56
CA VAL A 445 0.80 12.93 -2.82
C VAL A 445 0.20 14.29 -3.13
N LEU A 446 -0.95 14.30 -3.81
CA LEU A 446 -1.60 15.51 -4.30
C LEU A 446 -1.87 16.60 -3.24
N PRO A 447 -2.21 16.28 -1.96
CA PRO A 447 -2.35 17.31 -0.93
C PRO A 447 -1.13 18.21 -0.75
N GLN A 448 0.08 17.76 -1.11
CA GLN A 448 1.29 18.60 -1.07
C GLN A 448 1.24 19.75 -2.07
N LEU A 449 0.74 19.48 -3.29
CA LEU A 449 0.55 20.45 -4.36
C LEU A 449 -0.69 21.32 -4.10
N SER A 450 -1.82 20.69 -3.77
CA SER A 450 -3.08 21.40 -3.48
C SER A 450 -2.92 22.39 -2.34
N ALA A 451 -2.12 22.09 -1.31
CA ALA A 451 -1.83 23.03 -0.22
C ALA A 451 -1.24 24.35 -0.74
N ALA A 452 -0.27 24.29 -1.66
CA ALA A 452 0.36 25.46 -2.24
C ALA A 452 -0.61 26.28 -3.11
N ILE A 453 -1.43 25.59 -3.91
CA ILE A 453 -2.44 26.23 -4.79
C ILE A 453 -3.54 26.89 -3.96
N ASN A 454 -4.05 26.18 -2.95
CA ASN A 454 -5.15 26.68 -2.13
C ASN A 454 -4.70 27.89 -1.28
N GLY A 455 -3.43 27.89 -0.84
CA GLY A 455 -2.79 29.01 -0.16
C GLY A 455 -2.36 30.15 -1.10
N ALA A 456 -2.39 29.99 -2.43
CA ALA A 456 -1.98 31.05 -3.37
C ALA A 456 -2.88 32.30 -3.29
N ALA A 457 -4.10 32.15 -2.76
CA ALA A 457 -5.03 33.25 -2.50
C ALA A 457 -4.71 34.04 -1.20
N ILE A 458 -3.70 33.65 -0.43
CA ILE A 458 -3.29 34.33 0.81
C ILE A 458 -2.07 35.19 0.49
N GLU A 459 -2.15 36.50 0.75
CA GLU A 459 -1.07 37.45 0.48
C GLU A 459 0.08 37.33 1.49
N ASP A 460 -0.26 37.28 2.79
CA ASP A 460 0.75 37.24 3.85
C ASP A 460 1.55 35.92 3.80
N PRO A 461 2.89 35.98 3.65
CA PRO A 461 3.71 34.78 3.53
C PRO A 461 3.64 33.85 4.74
N SER A 462 3.57 34.41 5.96
CA SER A 462 3.55 33.63 7.19
C SER A 462 2.22 32.86 7.34
N LEU A 463 1.10 33.50 7.03
CA LEU A 463 -0.22 32.88 7.00
C LEU A 463 -0.36 31.84 5.89
N LYS A 464 0.20 32.13 4.70
CA LYS A 464 0.22 31.20 3.57
C LYS A 464 0.96 29.91 3.93
N HIS A 465 2.11 30.02 4.59
CA HIS A 465 2.88 28.88 5.09
C HIS A 465 2.10 28.09 6.16
N LEU A 466 1.50 28.78 7.14
CA LEU A 466 0.67 28.17 8.17
C LEU A 466 -0.54 27.42 7.58
N TYR A 467 -1.21 28.02 6.59
CA TYR A 467 -2.31 27.40 5.88
C TYR A 467 -1.88 26.11 5.19
N GLY A 468 -0.71 26.11 4.53
CA GLY A 468 -0.15 24.90 3.91
C GLY A 468 0.07 23.77 4.92
N ALA A 469 0.60 24.09 6.10
CA ALA A 469 0.82 23.12 7.17
C ALA A 469 -0.50 22.57 7.73
N LEU A 470 -1.47 23.44 8.00
CA LEU A 470 -2.82 23.10 8.44
C LEU A 470 -3.55 22.22 7.43
N TYR A 471 -3.49 22.57 6.14
CA TYR A 471 -4.12 21.81 5.05
C TYR A 471 -3.58 20.38 4.99
N GLN A 472 -2.25 20.21 5.00
CA GLN A 472 -1.64 18.88 4.99
C GLN A 472 -1.93 18.08 6.26
N ALA A 473 -1.95 18.73 7.44
CA ALA A 473 -2.33 18.07 8.69
C ALA A 473 -3.79 17.56 8.62
N PHE A 474 -4.69 18.38 8.09
CA PHE A 474 -6.10 18.04 7.93
C PHE A 474 -6.31 16.85 6.98
N ARG A 475 -5.60 16.83 5.85
CA ARG A 475 -5.70 15.74 4.86
C ARG A 475 -5.06 14.43 5.30
N ARG A 476 -4.14 14.46 6.26
CA ARG A 476 -3.56 13.25 6.88
C ARG A 476 -4.49 12.59 7.90
N ARG A 477 -5.57 13.25 8.31
CA ARG A 477 -6.54 12.69 9.26
C ARG A 477 -7.22 11.48 8.66
N ARG A 478 -7.49 10.49 9.50
CA ARG A 478 -8.33 9.35 9.11
C ARG A 478 -9.78 9.81 9.06
N SER A 479 -10.53 9.29 8.09
CA SER A 479 -11.98 9.51 8.00
C SER A 479 -12.70 8.63 9.02
N LEU A 480 -13.79 9.16 9.58
CA LEU A 480 -14.72 8.38 10.40
C LEU A 480 -15.53 7.42 9.53
N LEU A 481 -15.99 6.33 10.12
CA LEU A 481 -17.08 5.55 9.56
C LEU A 481 -18.38 6.32 9.79
N LEU A 482 -19.03 6.74 8.71
CA LEU A 482 -20.27 7.50 8.75
C LEU A 482 -21.43 6.68 8.22
N GLN A 483 -22.59 6.89 8.84
CA GLN A 483 -23.88 6.31 8.52
C GLN A 483 -24.90 7.43 8.26
N ASN A 484 -26.11 7.09 7.85
CA ASN A 484 -27.22 8.01 7.61
C ASN A 484 -26.92 9.15 6.62
N LEU A 485 -26.05 8.88 5.63
CA LEU A 485 -25.56 9.87 4.65
C LEU A 485 -24.87 11.09 5.29
N GLU A 486 -24.33 10.95 6.50
CA GLU A 486 -23.52 12.00 7.11
C GLU A 486 -22.24 12.28 6.33
N HIS A 487 -21.71 13.50 6.48
CA HIS A 487 -20.49 13.94 5.81
C HIS A 487 -19.35 14.12 6.81
N GLN A 488 -18.13 13.87 6.33
CA GLN A 488 -16.92 14.15 7.10
C GLN A 488 -16.82 15.65 7.38
N VAL A 489 -16.23 15.99 8.51
CA VAL A 489 -15.86 17.37 8.86
C VAL A 489 -15.00 17.96 7.75
N GLN A 490 -15.37 19.16 7.31
CA GLN A 490 -14.73 19.93 6.25
C GLN A 490 -13.71 20.92 6.83
N LEU A 491 -12.79 21.37 5.99
CA LEU A 491 -11.67 22.23 6.41
C LEU A 491 -12.14 23.54 7.03
N HIS A 492 -13.18 24.14 6.46
CA HIS A 492 -13.72 25.44 6.91
C HIS A 492 -14.56 25.33 8.19
N GLU A 493 -14.86 24.13 8.68
CA GLU A 493 -15.60 23.93 9.94
C GLU A 493 -14.69 24.04 11.17
N LEU A 494 -13.37 24.09 11.00
CA LEU A 494 -12.41 24.31 12.08
C LEU A 494 -12.35 25.81 12.39
N PRO A 495 -12.57 26.26 13.64
CA PRO A 495 -12.68 27.69 13.97
C PRO A 495 -11.51 28.55 13.47
N TRP A 496 -10.28 28.09 13.66
CA TRP A 496 -9.09 28.82 13.20
C TRP A 496 -8.93 28.79 11.67
N LEU A 497 -9.35 27.72 10.98
CA LEU A 497 -9.32 27.67 9.51
C LEU A 497 -10.46 28.46 8.88
N ALA A 498 -11.60 28.61 9.56
CA ALA A 498 -12.65 29.55 9.17
C ALA A 498 -12.10 30.98 9.17
N ALA A 499 -11.39 31.37 10.22
CA ALA A 499 -10.72 32.67 10.32
C ALA A 499 -9.66 32.86 9.21
N VAL A 500 -8.81 31.87 8.96
CA VAL A 500 -7.82 31.93 7.86
C VAL A 500 -8.50 32.01 6.48
N ASN A 501 -9.62 31.31 6.28
CA ASN A 501 -10.34 31.35 5.00
C ASN A 501 -10.94 32.74 4.71
N ALA A 502 -11.29 33.53 5.73
CA ALA A 502 -11.76 34.90 5.57
C ALA A 502 -10.67 35.84 5.00
N GLU A 503 -9.39 35.45 5.11
CA GLU A 503 -8.24 36.20 4.59
C GLU A 503 -7.92 35.88 3.12
N ARG A 504 -8.61 34.91 2.52
CA ARG A 504 -8.32 34.49 1.15
C ARG A 504 -8.91 35.47 0.15
N GLN A 505 -8.10 35.86 -0.83
CA GLN A 505 -8.55 36.63 -1.97
C GLN A 505 -9.47 35.81 -2.88
N HIS A 506 -10.50 36.46 -3.41
CA HIS A 506 -11.47 35.85 -4.32
C HIS A 506 -11.26 36.22 -5.79
N GLY A 507 -10.06 36.66 -6.16
CA GLY A 507 -9.70 37.11 -7.51
C GLY A 507 -9.67 36.01 -8.58
N LEU A 508 -9.58 36.42 -9.85
CA LEU A 508 -9.57 35.52 -11.01
C LEU A 508 -8.30 34.65 -11.11
N GLN A 509 -7.16 35.14 -10.64
CA GLN A 509 -5.88 34.43 -10.73
C GLN A 509 -5.87 33.11 -9.94
N PRO A 510 -6.20 33.08 -8.62
CA PRO A 510 -6.31 31.81 -7.88
C PRO A 510 -7.30 30.80 -8.47
N ARG A 511 -8.44 31.29 -8.99
CA ARG A 511 -9.45 30.43 -9.64
C ARG A 511 -8.92 29.77 -10.91
N THR A 512 -8.20 30.55 -11.72
CA THR A 512 -7.60 30.07 -12.97
C THR A 512 -6.52 29.02 -12.69
N LEU A 513 -5.68 29.24 -11.68
CA LEU A 513 -4.67 28.28 -11.27
C LEU A 513 -5.30 26.97 -10.76
N ALA A 514 -6.33 27.06 -9.91
CA ALA A 514 -7.05 25.88 -9.42
C ALA A 514 -7.68 25.08 -10.56
N ARG A 515 -8.29 25.76 -11.55
CA ARG A 515 -8.87 25.12 -12.73
C ARG A 515 -7.82 24.41 -13.58
N ARG A 516 -6.73 25.09 -13.94
CA ARG A 516 -5.64 24.50 -14.74
C ARG A 516 -5.03 23.28 -14.07
N THR A 517 -4.78 23.37 -12.77
CA THR A 517 -4.24 22.24 -12.01
C THR A 517 -5.22 21.06 -12.01
N LEU A 518 -6.52 21.32 -11.84
CA LEU A 518 -7.54 20.26 -11.93
C LEU A 518 -7.54 19.59 -13.31
N GLU A 519 -7.48 20.36 -14.39
CA GLU A 519 -7.37 19.85 -15.77
C GLU A 519 -6.12 18.96 -15.93
N GLU A 520 -4.94 19.46 -15.54
CA GLU A 520 -3.66 18.73 -15.62
C GLU A 520 -3.68 17.42 -14.82
N ILE A 521 -4.19 17.45 -13.58
CA ILE A 521 -4.29 16.26 -12.73
C ILE A 521 -5.29 15.26 -13.31
N THR A 522 -6.42 15.72 -13.83
CA THR A 522 -7.41 14.85 -14.49
C THR A 522 -6.79 14.17 -15.71
N VAL A 523 -6.13 14.93 -16.59
CA VAL A 523 -5.45 14.38 -17.78
C VAL A 523 -4.36 13.38 -17.36
N LEU A 524 -3.52 13.72 -16.40
CA LEU A 524 -2.46 12.83 -15.90
C LEU A 524 -3.03 11.53 -15.31
N THR A 525 -4.08 11.64 -14.50
CA THR A 525 -4.75 10.48 -13.87
C THR A 525 -5.30 9.54 -14.93
N LEU A 526 -6.06 10.06 -15.89
CA LEU A 526 -6.73 9.26 -16.91
C LEU A 526 -5.71 8.64 -17.87
N THR A 527 -4.66 9.36 -18.25
CA THR A 527 -3.66 8.86 -19.21
C THR A 527 -2.65 7.89 -18.60
N SER A 528 -2.33 8.04 -17.31
CA SER A 528 -1.35 7.17 -16.62
C SER A 528 -1.99 5.94 -15.98
N PHE A 529 -3.26 6.06 -15.55
CA PHE A 529 -3.98 4.99 -14.86
C PHE A 529 -5.40 4.78 -15.42
N PRO A 530 -5.57 4.61 -16.75
CA PRO A 530 -6.91 4.51 -17.38
C PRO A 530 -7.74 3.32 -16.89
N HIS A 531 -7.10 2.33 -16.27
CA HIS A 531 -7.74 1.09 -15.81
C HIS A 531 -8.34 1.18 -14.40
N THR A 532 -7.99 2.19 -13.59
CA THR A 532 -8.43 2.29 -12.18
C THR A 532 -9.50 3.34 -11.96
N MET A 533 -10.53 3.03 -11.18
CA MET A 533 -11.49 4.04 -10.74
C MET A 533 -10.75 5.13 -9.96
N ILE A 534 -11.20 6.38 -10.08
CA ILE A 534 -10.57 7.51 -9.37
C ILE A 534 -10.82 7.33 -7.87
N PRO A 535 -9.77 7.13 -7.04
CA PRO A 535 -9.95 6.80 -5.63
C PRO A 535 -10.51 7.98 -4.84
N ASN A 536 -11.27 7.70 -3.77
CA ASN A 536 -11.88 8.73 -2.93
C ASN A 536 -10.89 9.82 -2.44
N PRO A 537 -9.65 9.50 -1.99
CA PRO A 537 -8.69 10.55 -1.63
C PRO A 537 -8.35 11.51 -2.78
N LEU A 538 -8.26 10.99 -4.02
CA LEU A 538 -8.04 11.81 -5.20
C LEU A 538 -9.28 12.64 -5.57
N LEU A 539 -10.48 12.05 -5.44
CA LEU A 539 -11.75 12.77 -5.63
C LEU A 539 -11.96 13.92 -4.64
N GLN A 540 -11.51 13.76 -3.39
CA GLN A 540 -11.57 14.82 -2.38
C GLN A 540 -10.71 16.03 -2.76
N GLU A 541 -9.50 15.78 -3.28
CA GLU A 541 -8.62 16.84 -3.77
C GLU A 541 -9.16 17.50 -5.05
N MET A 542 -9.65 16.70 -6.01
CA MET A 542 -10.30 17.23 -7.22
C MET A 542 -11.53 18.08 -6.89
N SER A 543 -12.35 17.66 -5.91
CA SER A 543 -13.50 18.43 -5.44
C SER A 543 -13.08 19.75 -4.78
N ALA A 544 -11.99 19.76 -4.02
CA ALA A 544 -11.46 20.98 -3.41
C ALA A 544 -10.93 21.96 -4.47
N LEU A 545 -10.22 21.46 -5.48
CA LEU A 545 -9.76 22.28 -6.61
C LEU A 545 -10.94 22.82 -7.42
N ALA A 546 -11.95 22.00 -7.70
CA ALA A 546 -13.17 22.42 -8.41
C ALA A 546 -13.92 23.53 -7.65
N ALA A 547 -14.05 23.39 -6.33
CA ALA A 547 -14.66 24.42 -5.48
C ALA A 547 -13.85 25.74 -5.51
N ASN A 548 -12.52 25.66 -5.41
CA ASN A 548 -11.66 26.85 -5.51
C ASN A 548 -11.66 27.47 -6.92
N ALA A 549 -11.90 26.68 -7.96
CA ALA A 549 -12.11 27.16 -9.31
C ALA A 549 -13.51 27.76 -9.55
N GLY A 550 -14.45 27.57 -8.61
CA GLY A 550 -15.84 28.00 -8.75
C GLY A 550 -16.65 27.17 -9.75
N LEU A 551 -16.29 25.90 -9.96
CA LEU A 551 -16.95 24.99 -10.90
C LEU A 551 -18.05 24.17 -10.20
N ASP A 552 -19.24 24.10 -10.81
CA ASP A 552 -20.26 23.11 -10.43
C ASP A 552 -19.90 21.74 -11.01
N LEU A 553 -19.01 21.03 -10.31
CA LEU A 553 -18.48 19.73 -10.72
C LEU A 553 -18.86 18.65 -9.69
N PRO A 554 -20.06 18.04 -9.78
CA PRO A 554 -20.45 17.01 -8.84
C PRO A 554 -19.66 15.72 -9.09
N LEU A 555 -18.77 15.34 -8.15
CA LEU A 555 -18.04 14.05 -8.16
C LEU A 555 -18.56 13.04 -7.11
N VAL A 556 -18.98 11.84 -7.50
CA VAL A 556 -19.46 10.80 -6.57
C VAL A 556 -18.35 9.90 -6.05
N ASP A 557 -18.43 9.51 -4.77
CA ASP A 557 -17.47 8.61 -4.13
C ASP A 557 -17.67 7.14 -4.55
N GLU A 558 -16.62 6.33 -4.44
CA GLU A 558 -16.74 4.86 -4.42
C GLU A 558 -17.37 4.45 -3.09
N LEU A 559 -18.51 3.77 -3.16
CA LEU A 559 -19.26 3.29 -2.00
C LEU A 559 -18.81 1.89 -1.58
N ALA A 560 -18.77 1.66 -0.27
CA ALA A 560 -18.48 0.36 0.32
C ALA A 560 -19.76 -0.47 0.50
N ALA A 561 -19.78 -1.68 -0.06
CA ALA A 561 -20.98 -2.52 -0.13
C ALA A 561 -21.43 -3.10 1.22
N ASP A 562 -20.49 -3.30 2.13
CA ASP A 562 -20.74 -3.77 3.49
C ASP A 562 -21.49 -2.72 4.30
N ILE A 563 -21.23 -1.43 4.11
CA ILE A 563 -21.86 -0.33 4.87
C ILE A 563 -22.94 0.44 4.07
N PHE A 564 -23.37 -0.11 2.94
CA PHE A 564 -24.35 0.55 2.09
C PHE A 564 -25.77 0.46 2.67
N GLU A 565 -26.40 1.61 2.89
CA GLU A 565 -27.69 1.73 3.60
C GLU A 565 -28.91 1.75 2.68
N GLY A 566 -28.73 1.46 1.38
CA GLY A 566 -29.84 1.45 0.43
C GLY A 566 -30.35 2.86 0.09
N ALA A 567 -29.44 3.84 0.03
CA ALA A 567 -29.77 5.19 -0.41
C ALA A 567 -28.56 5.83 -1.12
N PHE A 568 -28.86 6.67 -2.10
CA PHE A 568 -27.86 7.49 -2.78
C PHE A 568 -28.14 8.96 -2.48
N SER A 569 -27.09 9.75 -2.26
CA SER A 569 -27.25 11.19 -2.12
C SER A 569 -27.71 11.81 -3.45
N PRO A 570 -28.39 12.98 -3.46
CA PRO A 570 -28.89 13.62 -4.68
C PRO A 570 -27.81 13.90 -5.74
N LYS A 571 -26.54 13.99 -5.32
CA LYS A 571 -25.37 14.15 -6.18
C LYS A 571 -25.25 13.01 -7.20
N PHE A 572 -25.57 11.77 -6.83
CA PHE A 572 -25.48 10.61 -7.71
C PHE A 572 -26.43 10.71 -8.90
N THR A 573 -27.64 11.18 -8.67
CA THR A 573 -28.64 11.42 -9.72
C THR A 573 -28.15 12.46 -10.73
N LYS A 574 -27.58 13.57 -10.26
CA LYS A 574 -26.99 14.61 -11.13
C LYS A 574 -25.89 14.04 -12.02
N VAL A 575 -24.98 13.26 -11.43
CA VAL A 575 -23.86 12.64 -12.17
C VAL A 575 -24.37 11.61 -13.19
N ALA A 576 -25.34 10.78 -12.82
CA ALA A 576 -25.89 9.77 -13.73
C ALA A 576 -26.57 10.39 -14.97
N ALA A 577 -27.33 11.47 -14.76
CA ALA A 577 -27.96 12.18 -15.87
C ALA A 577 -26.94 12.90 -16.76
N HIS A 578 -25.91 13.51 -16.17
CA HIS A 578 -24.83 14.13 -16.94
C HIS A 578 -24.07 13.10 -17.79
N ALA A 579 -23.73 11.94 -17.20
CA ALA A 579 -23.08 10.85 -17.92
C ALA A 579 -23.94 10.32 -19.07
N THR A 580 -25.25 10.20 -18.85
CA THR A 580 -26.21 9.78 -19.88
C THR A 580 -26.29 10.76 -21.04
N ALA A 581 -26.20 12.07 -20.78
CA ALA A 581 -26.23 13.08 -21.83
C ALA A 581 -25.01 13.00 -22.76
N LEU A 582 -23.81 12.76 -22.21
CA LEU A 582 -22.58 12.62 -23.00
C LEU A 582 -22.56 11.33 -23.84
N LEU A 583 -23.11 10.24 -23.31
CA LEU A 583 -22.98 8.89 -23.86
C LEU A 583 -24.20 8.44 -24.66
N ASP A 584 -25.07 9.36 -25.07
CA ASP A 584 -26.30 9.04 -25.79
C ASP A 584 -26.01 8.21 -27.06
N ASP A 585 -26.68 7.06 -27.20
CA ASP A 585 -26.52 6.11 -28.31
C ASP A 585 -25.07 5.63 -28.58
N SER A 586 -24.22 5.67 -27.55
CA SER A 586 -22.83 5.21 -27.62
C SER A 586 -22.67 3.69 -27.46
N LEU A 587 -21.45 3.18 -27.73
CA LEU A 587 -21.08 1.80 -27.43
C LEU A 587 -21.29 1.45 -25.95
N TYR A 588 -21.04 2.40 -25.03
CA TYR A 588 -21.22 2.22 -23.59
C TYR A 588 -22.67 1.89 -23.23
N CYS A 589 -23.62 2.67 -23.73
CA CYS A 589 -25.04 2.42 -23.51
C CYS A 589 -25.48 1.08 -24.10
N ARG A 590 -25.00 0.71 -25.30
CA ARG A 590 -25.31 -0.59 -25.92
C ARG A 590 -24.76 -1.76 -25.12
N TYR A 591 -23.48 -1.72 -24.74
CA TYR A 591 -22.82 -2.80 -24.00
C TYR A 591 -23.49 -3.04 -22.64
N TYR A 592 -23.78 -1.97 -21.89
CA TYR A 592 -24.39 -2.06 -20.56
C TYR A 592 -25.93 -2.09 -20.56
N GLY A 593 -26.58 -2.12 -21.73
CA GLY A 593 -28.05 -2.18 -21.85
C GLY A 593 -28.74 -0.99 -21.17
N ILE A 594 -28.27 0.23 -21.42
CA ILE A 594 -28.89 1.47 -20.92
C ILE A 594 -29.85 1.97 -21.99
N ASP A 595 -31.11 1.56 -21.89
CA ASP A 595 -32.13 1.83 -22.92
C ASP A 595 -32.67 3.28 -22.88
N VAL A 596 -33.46 3.64 -23.90
CA VAL A 596 -34.10 4.97 -24.02
C VAL A 596 -34.97 5.31 -22.79
N ARG A 597 -35.68 4.33 -22.22
CA ARG A 597 -36.57 4.53 -21.08
C ARG A 597 -35.78 4.88 -19.81
N GLN A 598 -34.70 4.15 -19.54
CA GLN A 598 -33.82 4.39 -18.41
C GLN A 598 -33.13 5.75 -18.53
N ARG A 599 -32.66 6.11 -19.73
CA ARG A 599 -32.10 7.44 -20.01
C ARG A 599 -33.13 8.55 -19.79
N GLY A 600 -34.37 8.34 -20.22
CA GLY A 600 -35.50 9.24 -19.97
C GLY A 600 -35.75 9.47 -18.48
N ARG A 601 -35.84 8.39 -17.68
CA ARG A 601 -35.98 8.47 -16.20
C ARG A 601 -34.86 9.28 -15.56
N LEU A 602 -33.60 9.04 -15.95
CA LEU A 602 -32.45 9.79 -15.40
C LEU A 602 -32.53 11.28 -15.72
N ARG A 603 -32.95 11.66 -16.93
CA ARG A 603 -33.15 13.07 -17.33
C ARG A 603 -34.29 13.73 -16.54
N GLU A 604 -35.35 13.00 -16.24
CA GLU A 604 -36.47 13.51 -15.45
C GLU A 604 -36.10 13.76 -13.99
N LEU A 605 -35.24 12.92 -13.42
CA LEU A 605 -34.84 13.00 -12.01
C LEU A 605 -34.00 14.23 -11.63
N VAL A 606 -33.49 14.97 -12.61
CA VAL A 606 -32.74 16.22 -12.36
C VAL A 606 -33.57 17.47 -12.68
N LYS A 607 -34.78 17.32 -13.21
CA LYS A 607 -35.66 18.46 -13.43
C LYS A 607 -36.12 19.02 -12.08
N PRO A 608 -36.30 20.35 -11.95
CA PRO A 608 -36.86 20.94 -10.74
C PRO A 608 -38.22 20.29 -10.45
N ALA A 609 -38.43 19.85 -9.20
CA ALA A 609 -39.70 19.26 -8.80
C ALA A 609 -40.84 20.26 -9.06
N LYS A 610 -41.89 19.83 -9.78
CA LYS A 610 -43.13 20.60 -9.85
C LYS A 610 -43.73 20.67 -8.43
N ALA A 611 -44.34 21.80 -8.06
CA ALA A 611 -44.82 22.14 -6.70
C ALA A 611 -45.90 21.20 -6.09
N THR A 612 -46.07 19.99 -6.61
CA THR A 612 -47.04 19.00 -6.15
C THR A 612 -46.37 17.93 -5.29
N GLY A 613 -46.33 18.15 -3.97
CA GLY A 613 -46.41 17.17 -2.86
C GLY A 613 -45.69 15.81 -2.83
N LYS A 614 -44.92 15.38 -3.85
CA LYS A 614 -44.36 14.01 -3.96
C LYS A 614 -42.84 13.89 -3.76
N ALA A 615 -42.23 14.83 -3.03
CA ALA A 615 -40.77 14.89 -2.83
C ALA A 615 -40.13 13.65 -2.17
N SER A 616 -40.91 12.74 -1.57
CA SER A 616 -40.41 11.51 -0.92
C SER A 616 -40.11 10.37 -1.91
N SER A 617 -40.83 10.26 -3.04
CA SER A 617 -40.58 9.16 -4.00
C SER A 617 -39.30 9.34 -4.81
N ASP A 618 -38.90 10.59 -5.07
CA ASP A 618 -37.79 10.93 -5.97
C ASP A 618 -36.42 10.57 -5.39
N LYS A 619 -36.29 10.56 -4.04
CA LYS A 619 -35.01 10.26 -3.36
C LYS A 619 -34.56 8.81 -3.49
N LYS A 620 -35.48 7.87 -3.75
CA LYS A 620 -35.17 6.44 -3.92
C LYS A 620 -35.22 5.98 -5.38
N GLU A 621 -35.51 6.86 -6.33
CA GLU A 621 -35.75 6.45 -7.70
C GLU A 621 -34.48 5.94 -8.39
N LEU A 622 -33.31 6.54 -8.09
CA LEU A 622 -32.03 6.02 -8.57
C LEU A 622 -31.74 4.62 -7.98
N LEU A 623 -32.06 4.39 -6.71
CA LEU A 623 -31.92 3.08 -6.08
C LEU A 623 -32.78 2.04 -6.81
N ARG A 624 -34.05 2.33 -7.03
CA ARG A 624 -34.98 1.43 -7.74
C ARG A 624 -34.47 1.08 -9.13
N LEU A 625 -33.97 2.06 -9.88
CA LEU A 625 -33.35 1.81 -11.18
C LEU A 625 -32.13 0.89 -11.08
N CYS A 626 -31.30 1.04 -10.04
CA CYS A 626 -30.16 0.16 -9.81
C CYS A 626 -30.59 -1.26 -9.39
N GLU A 627 -31.63 -1.39 -8.56
CA GLU A 627 -32.23 -2.69 -8.18
C GLU A 627 -32.80 -3.43 -9.40
N GLU A 628 -33.58 -2.73 -10.23
CA GLU A 628 -34.13 -3.26 -11.48
C GLU A 628 -33.02 -3.77 -12.40
N ARG A 629 -31.94 -2.98 -12.58
CA ARG A 629 -30.80 -3.36 -13.42
C ARG A 629 -29.95 -4.47 -12.82
N ALA A 630 -29.83 -4.54 -11.50
CA ALA A 630 -29.09 -5.58 -10.81
C ALA A 630 -29.89 -6.90 -10.73
N GLY A 631 -31.20 -6.85 -10.93
CA GLY A 631 -32.10 -7.99 -10.76
C GLY A 631 -32.24 -8.44 -9.31
N ILE A 632 -31.92 -7.56 -8.35
CA ILE A 632 -31.95 -7.87 -6.92
C ILE A 632 -32.39 -6.65 -6.10
N PRO A 633 -33.36 -6.79 -5.18
CA PRO A 633 -33.74 -5.71 -4.30
C PRO A 633 -32.68 -5.50 -3.21
N TYR A 634 -32.57 -4.27 -2.72
CA TYR A 634 -31.85 -3.95 -1.50
C TYR A 634 -32.48 -4.70 -0.29
N GLY A 635 -31.67 -5.00 0.73
CA GLY A 635 -32.14 -5.71 1.92
C GLY A 635 -32.24 -7.23 1.77
N ASN A 636 -31.70 -7.81 0.70
CA ASN A 636 -31.63 -9.28 0.49
C ASN A 636 -30.70 -10.03 1.47
N GLY A 637 -30.12 -9.35 2.46
CA GLY A 637 -29.24 -9.93 3.48
C GLY A 637 -27.82 -10.28 3.04
N ARG A 638 -27.40 -9.96 1.80
CA ARG A 638 -26.06 -10.30 1.28
C ARG A 638 -25.27 -9.06 0.82
N VAL A 639 -24.04 -8.93 1.30
CA VAL A 639 -23.08 -7.88 0.86
C VAL A 639 -22.84 -7.90 -0.65
N ALA A 640 -22.83 -9.09 -1.25
CA ALA A 640 -22.70 -9.24 -2.71
C ALA A 640 -23.89 -8.59 -3.46
N GLY A 641 -25.11 -8.66 -2.91
CA GLY A 641 -26.28 -8.01 -3.50
C GLY A 641 -26.17 -6.48 -3.45
N ASN A 642 -25.72 -5.92 -2.32
CA ASN A 642 -25.42 -4.49 -2.22
C ASN A 642 -24.36 -4.07 -3.24
N ALA A 643 -23.32 -4.89 -3.42
CA ALA A 643 -22.25 -4.61 -4.37
C ALA A 643 -22.75 -4.63 -5.84
N MET A 644 -23.68 -5.52 -6.18
CA MET A 644 -24.33 -5.54 -7.50
C MET A 644 -25.14 -4.26 -7.76
N ILE A 645 -25.88 -3.77 -6.77
CA ILE A 645 -26.64 -2.51 -6.86
C ILE A 645 -25.69 -1.32 -7.03
N ILE A 646 -24.62 -1.25 -6.22
CA ILE A 646 -23.58 -0.22 -6.34
C ILE A 646 -22.91 -0.27 -7.71
N GLU A 647 -22.60 -1.46 -8.23
CA GLU A 647 -22.03 -1.61 -9.57
C GLU A 647 -22.93 -1.01 -10.66
N GLN A 648 -24.26 -1.15 -10.56
CA GLN A 648 -25.18 -0.47 -11.49
C GLN A 648 -25.12 1.05 -11.35
N GLN A 649 -25.03 1.58 -10.14
CA GLN A 649 -24.81 3.02 -9.92
C GLN A 649 -23.49 3.47 -10.57
N GLN A 650 -22.40 2.73 -10.40
CA GLN A 650 -21.10 3.05 -11.02
C GLN A 650 -21.19 3.05 -12.55
N ILE A 651 -21.96 2.12 -13.13
CA ILE A 651 -22.23 2.07 -14.58
C ILE A 651 -22.98 3.32 -15.03
N LEU A 652 -24.09 3.66 -14.38
CA LEU A 652 -24.95 4.79 -14.77
C LEU A 652 -24.26 6.15 -14.59
N THR A 653 -23.37 6.27 -13.61
CA THR A 653 -22.59 7.49 -13.33
C THR A 653 -21.26 7.55 -14.07
N THR A 654 -20.86 6.48 -14.78
CA THR A 654 -19.51 6.27 -15.32
C THR A 654 -18.39 6.44 -14.28
N GLN A 655 -18.75 6.35 -13.00
CA GLN A 655 -17.94 6.80 -11.86
C GLN A 655 -17.12 8.07 -12.15
N ASN A 656 -17.83 9.17 -12.48
CA ASN A 656 -17.28 10.51 -12.73
C ASN A 656 -16.52 10.74 -14.04
N LEU A 657 -16.24 9.70 -14.85
CA LEU A 657 -15.47 9.90 -16.10
C LEU A 657 -16.15 10.90 -17.04
N ALA A 658 -17.45 10.74 -17.30
CA ALA A 658 -18.19 11.67 -18.13
C ALA A 658 -18.24 13.08 -17.53
N THR A 659 -18.41 13.19 -16.22
CA THR A 659 -18.43 14.49 -15.50
C THR A 659 -17.10 15.22 -15.65
N LEU A 660 -15.99 14.55 -15.37
CA LEU A 660 -14.66 15.15 -15.48
C LEU A 660 -14.34 15.57 -16.91
N VAL A 661 -14.52 14.67 -17.88
CA VAL A 661 -14.10 14.94 -19.26
C VAL A 661 -14.96 16.02 -19.91
N SER A 662 -16.28 16.01 -19.70
CA SER A 662 -17.18 16.99 -20.33
C SER A 662 -17.15 18.35 -19.60
N SER A 663 -17.26 18.39 -18.27
CA SER A 663 -17.32 19.66 -17.52
C SER A 663 -16.00 20.44 -17.54
N LEU A 664 -14.86 19.76 -17.73
CA LEU A 664 -13.56 20.40 -17.91
C LEU A 664 -13.22 20.69 -19.38
N GLY A 665 -14.05 20.25 -20.34
CA GLY A 665 -13.81 20.48 -21.77
C GLY A 665 -12.66 19.64 -22.35
N LEU A 666 -12.37 18.48 -21.77
CA LEU A 666 -11.21 17.64 -22.10
C LEU A 666 -11.49 16.63 -23.23
N VAL A 667 -12.71 16.56 -23.77
CA VAL A 667 -13.08 15.59 -24.81
C VAL A 667 -12.14 15.69 -26.01
N ASP A 668 -11.92 16.90 -26.53
CA ASP A 668 -11.13 17.11 -27.74
C ASP A 668 -9.64 16.91 -27.50
N GLU A 669 -9.13 17.35 -26.34
CA GLU A 669 -7.73 17.13 -25.95
C GLU A 669 -7.40 15.64 -25.80
N LEU A 670 -8.30 14.86 -25.19
CA LEU A 670 -8.11 13.44 -24.94
C LEU A 670 -8.49 12.56 -26.13
N ARG A 671 -9.20 13.09 -27.13
CA ARG A 671 -9.68 12.33 -28.30
C ARG A 671 -8.58 11.50 -28.98
N PRO A 672 -7.36 12.03 -29.23
CA PRO A 672 -6.28 11.25 -29.84
C PRO A 672 -5.72 10.14 -28.93
N ARG A 673 -5.97 10.21 -27.62
CA ARG A 673 -5.43 9.30 -26.61
C ARG A 673 -6.40 8.19 -26.21
N PHE A 674 -7.71 8.34 -26.44
CA PHE A 674 -8.73 7.38 -26.00
C PHE A 674 -8.49 5.94 -26.49
N TYR A 675 -8.03 5.75 -27.73
CA TYR A 675 -7.70 4.43 -28.25
C TYR A 675 -6.56 3.77 -27.45
N GLY A 676 -5.46 4.50 -27.25
CA GLY A 676 -4.32 4.02 -26.45
C GLY A 676 -4.69 3.75 -25.00
N MET A 677 -5.56 4.57 -24.40
CA MET A 677 -6.09 4.35 -23.05
C MET A 677 -6.93 3.07 -22.97
N ALA A 678 -7.77 2.81 -23.98
CA ALA A 678 -8.53 1.56 -24.06
C ALA A 678 -7.62 0.33 -24.21
N GLN A 679 -6.56 0.41 -25.03
CA GLN A 679 -5.55 -0.65 -25.13
C GLN A 679 -4.88 -0.91 -23.77
N GLN A 680 -4.43 0.14 -23.08
CA GLN A 680 -3.81 0.01 -21.76
C GLN A 680 -4.72 -0.66 -20.73
N CYS A 681 -6.03 -0.37 -20.75
CA CYS A 681 -7.00 -1.07 -19.91
C CYS A 681 -7.01 -2.57 -20.19
N PHE A 682 -7.07 -2.96 -21.47
CA PHE A 682 -7.12 -4.36 -21.87
C PHE A 682 -5.82 -5.12 -21.54
N GLU A 683 -4.66 -4.52 -21.80
CA GLU A 683 -3.35 -5.09 -21.44
C GLU A 683 -3.25 -5.29 -19.93
N TRP A 684 -3.73 -4.32 -19.14
CA TRP A 684 -3.74 -4.41 -17.69
C TRP A 684 -4.63 -5.56 -17.21
N ILE A 685 -5.83 -5.72 -17.78
CA ILE A 685 -6.72 -6.86 -17.47
C ILE A 685 -5.99 -8.17 -17.77
N CYS A 686 -5.37 -8.31 -18.95
CA CYS A 686 -4.64 -9.52 -19.33
C CYS A 686 -3.50 -9.83 -18.36
N ARG A 687 -2.76 -8.82 -17.92
CA ARG A 687 -1.66 -8.97 -16.95
C ARG A 687 -2.17 -9.36 -15.57
N ASP A 688 -3.17 -8.66 -15.05
CA ASP A 688 -3.72 -8.87 -13.71
C ASP A 688 -4.39 -10.26 -13.59
N GLN A 689 -5.12 -10.70 -14.62
CA GLN A 689 -5.82 -12.00 -14.59
C GLN A 689 -4.90 -13.21 -14.72
N GLN A 690 -3.63 -13.02 -15.09
CA GLN A 690 -2.62 -14.09 -15.15
C GLN A 690 -1.85 -14.28 -13.83
N VAL A 691 -1.94 -13.33 -12.90
CA VAL A 691 -1.27 -13.44 -11.59
C VAL A 691 -1.90 -14.57 -10.78
N ARG A 692 -1.09 -15.57 -10.39
CA ARG A 692 -1.51 -16.64 -9.49
C ARG A 692 -1.84 -16.06 -8.11
N ARG A 693 -2.99 -16.46 -7.58
CA ARG A 693 -3.49 -16.00 -6.28
C ARG A 693 -3.81 -17.23 -5.42
N ASP A 694 -3.46 -17.14 -4.14
CA ASP A 694 -3.52 -18.28 -3.22
C ASP A 694 -4.83 -18.35 -2.42
N ASN A 695 -5.75 -17.39 -2.60
CA ASN A 695 -7.05 -17.37 -1.93
C ASN A 695 -8.18 -16.82 -2.81
N SER A 696 -9.39 -17.29 -2.53
CA SER A 696 -10.61 -16.95 -3.27
C SER A 696 -10.97 -15.47 -3.20
N HIS A 697 -10.74 -14.81 -2.07
CA HIS A 697 -10.99 -13.37 -1.92
C HIS A 697 -10.13 -12.52 -2.87
N ALA A 698 -8.86 -12.87 -3.05
CA ALA A 698 -7.97 -12.20 -3.99
C ALA A 698 -8.41 -12.44 -5.44
N GLU A 699 -8.94 -13.62 -5.78
CA GLU A 699 -9.51 -13.89 -7.10
C GLU A 699 -10.77 -13.06 -7.38
N LEU A 700 -11.67 -12.93 -6.41
CA LEU A 700 -12.84 -12.05 -6.52
C LEU A 700 -12.44 -10.58 -6.68
N ARG A 701 -11.41 -10.13 -5.95
CA ARG A 701 -10.85 -8.79 -6.13
C ARG A 701 -10.28 -8.59 -7.53
N ALA A 702 -9.64 -9.60 -8.11
CA ALA A 702 -9.15 -9.57 -9.49
C ALA A 702 -10.29 -9.43 -10.50
N VAL A 703 -11.40 -10.13 -10.29
CA VAL A 703 -12.61 -10.01 -11.14
C VAL A 703 -13.20 -8.59 -11.03
N LYS A 704 -13.37 -8.09 -9.81
CA LYS A 704 -13.84 -6.70 -9.56
C LYS A 704 -12.98 -5.68 -10.31
N ASN A 705 -11.67 -5.80 -10.14
CA ASN A 705 -10.68 -4.95 -10.77
C ASN A 705 -10.73 -5.02 -12.30
N ALA A 706 -10.89 -6.21 -12.87
CA ALA A 706 -11.06 -6.39 -14.32
C ALA A 706 -12.34 -5.72 -14.83
N ALA A 707 -13.45 -5.80 -14.10
CA ALA A 707 -14.70 -5.13 -14.46
C ALA A 707 -14.57 -3.60 -14.42
N TYR A 708 -13.82 -3.03 -13.47
CA TYR A 708 -13.52 -1.60 -13.44
C TYR A 708 -12.72 -1.17 -14.66
N ALA A 709 -11.61 -1.85 -14.96
CA ALA A 709 -10.79 -1.56 -16.12
C ALA A 709 -11.57 -1.71 -17.44
N TRP A 710 -12.42 -2.72 -17.52
CA TRP A 710 -13.28 -2.95 -18.68
C TRP A 710 -14.30 -1.83 -18.86
N ARG A 711 -14.95 -1.37 -17.79
CA ARG A 711 -15.89 -0.25 -17.86
C ARG A 711 -15.23 1.02 -18.40
N GLN A 712 -14.02 1.31 -17.95
CA GLN A 712 -13.25 2.45 -18.44
C GLN A 712 -12.84 2.28 -19.90
N MET A 713 -12.40 1.07 -20.29
CA MET A 713 -12.12 0.74 -21.68
C MET A 713 -13.32 1.03 -22.59
N ILE A 714 -14.52 0.54 -22.24
CA ILE A 714 -15.74 0.78 -23.01
C ILE A 714 -16.09 2.28 -23.04
N PHE A 715 -15.88 3.00 -21.94
CA PHE A 715 -16.07 4.46 -21.90
C PHE A 715 -15.15 5.19 -22.89
N PHE A 716 -13.83 4.90 -22.87
CA PHE A 716 -12.89 5.55 -23.78
C PHE A 716 -13.17 5.20 -25.25
N LEU A 717 -13.51 3.95 -25.55
CA LEU A 717 -13.92 3.56 -26.91
C LEU A 717 -15.17 4.28 -27.40
N SER A 718 -16.08 4.60 -26.49
CA SER A 718 -17.31 5.33 -26.81
C SER A 718 -17.07 6.78 -27.21
N LEU A 719 -15.92 7.35 -26.82
CA LEU A 719 -15.50 8.71 -27.17
C LEU A 719 -14.38 8.72 -28.23
N ALA A 720 -13.85 7.56 -28.59
CA ALA A 720 -12.82 7.41 -29.63
C ALA A 720 -13.43 7.55 -31.04
N PRO A 721 -12.62 7.85 -32.07
CA PRO A 721 -13.07 7.89 -33.46
C PRO A 721 -13.74 6.58 -33.92
N ALA A 722 -14.68 6.65 -34.86
CA ALA A 722 -15.52 5.53 -35.28
C ALA A 722 -14.80 4.19 -35.60
N PRO A 723 -13.63 4.12 -36.29
CA PRO A 723 -12.98 2.83 -36.56
C PRO A 723 -12.36 2.19 -35.30
N ALA A 724 -12.16 2.95 -34.22
CA ALA A 724 -11.42 2.53 -33.03
C ALA A 724 -12.00 1.29 -32.36
N THR A 725 -13.34 1.11 -32.40
CA THR A 725 -13.98 -0.07 -31.77
C THR A 725 -13.61 -1.35 -32.53
N ALA A 726 -13.71 -1.34 -33.86
CA ALA A 726 -13.37 -2.51 -34.69
C ALA A 726 -11.86 -2.81 -34.62
N GLU A 727 -11.03 -1.76 -34.68
CA GLU A 727 -9.58 -1.86 -34.54
C GLU A 727 -9.17 -2.45 -33.17
N LEU A 728 -9.81 -2.01 -32.08
CA LEU A 728 -9.51 -2.56 -30.75
C LEU A 728 -9.92 -4.02 -30.65
N ILE A 729 -11.09 -4.41 -31.16
CA ILE A 729 -11.52 -5.82 -31.14
C ILE A 729 -10.52 -6.71 -31.89
N ALA A 730 -10.12 -6.30 -33.10
CA ALA A 730 -9.12 -7.02 -33.89
C ALA A 730 -7.76 -7.11 -33.16
N TRP A 731 -7.30 -5.98 -32.63
CA TRP A 731 -6.06 -5.93 -31.85
C TRP A 731 -6.12 -6.80 -30.58
N ALA A 732 -7.24 -6.78 -29.85
CA ALA A 732 -7.43 -7.53 -28.61
C ALA A 732 -7.38 -9.05 -28.86
N HIS A 733 -7.95 -9.52 -29.97
CA HIS A 733 -7.80 -10.92 -30.40
C HIS A 733 -6.36 -11.29 -30.73
N ALA A 734 -5.65 -10.43 -31.48
CA ALA A 734 -4.23 -10.63 -31.77
C ALA A 734 -3.38 -10.65 -30.48
N HIS A 735 -3.68 -9.77 -29.52
CA HIS A 735 -3.01 -9.70 -28.22
C HIS A 735 -3.30 -10.94 -27.35
N LEU A 736 -4.52 -11.48 -27.41
CA LEU A 736 -4.92 -12.69 -26.67
C LEU A 736 -4.38 -13.98 -27.29
N GLY A 737 -4.19 -14.04 -28.61
CA GLY A 737 -3.69 -15.19 -29.36
C GLY A 737 -2.49 -15.91 -28.70
N PRO A 738 -1.38 -15.22 -28.37
CA PRO A 738 -0.21 -15.82 -27.74
C PRO A 738 -0.34 -16.06 -26.22
N GLN A 739 -1.44 -15.64 -25.58
CA GLN A 739 -1.62 -15.76 -24.14
C GLN A 739 -2.05 -17.17 -23.73
N SER A 740 -1.97 -17.45 -22.42
CA SER A 740 -2.36 -18.76 -21.87
C SER A 740 -3.80 -19.17 -22.28
N PRO A 741 -4.06 -20.46 -22.57
CA PRO A 741 -5.41 -20.93 -22.91
C PRO A 741 -6.45 -20.60 -21.84
N ARG A 742 -6.03 -20.60 -20.56
CA ARG A 742 -6.88 -20.22 -19.42
C ARG A 742 -7.34 -18.77 -19.53
N LEU A 743 -6.43 -17.83 -19.82
CA LEU A 743 -6.80 -16.42 -19.99
C LEU A 743 -7.76 -16.23 -21.17
N ARG A 744 -7.46 -16.84 -22.32
CA ARG A 744 -8.32 -16.76 -23.52
C ARG A 744 -9.75 -17.22 -23.22
N LYS A 745 -9.90 -18.41 -22.60
CA LYS A 745 -11.20 -18.94 -22.21
C LYS A 745 -11.91 -18.06 -21.16
N ARG A 746 -11.15 -17.46 -20.24
CA ARG A 746 -11.68 -16.58 -19.18
C ARG A 746 -12.22 -15.26 -19.71
N LEU A 747 -11.64 -14.71 -20.78
CA LEU A 747 -12.08 -13.42 -21.37
C LEU A 747 -13.02 -13.56 -22.58
N ALA A 748 -13.10 -14.75 -23.20
CA ALA A 748 -13.94 -15.01 -24.37
C ALA A 748 -15.42 -14.57 -24.21
N PRO A 749 -16.11 -14.83 -23.07
CA PRO A 749 -17.49 -14.35 -22.89
C PRO A 749 -17.64 -12.83 -22.95
N ALA A 750 -16.68 -12.08 -22.38
CA ALA A 750 -16.71 -10.61 -22.38
C ALA A 750 -16.38 -10.04 -23.78
N MET A 751 -15.44 -10.68 -24.49
CA MET A 751 -15.11 -10.32 -25.88
C MET A 751 -16.29 -10.53 -26.82
N ALA A 752 -16.97 -11.67 -26.74
CA ALA A 752 -18.19 -11.92 -27.52
C ALA A 752 -19.29 -10.88 -27.20
N GLY A 753 -19.42 -10.48 -25.93
CA GLY A 753 -20.33 -9.39 -25.55
C GLY A 753 -19.97 -8.04 -26.19
N LEU A 754 -18.68 -7.72 -26.29
CA LEU A 754 -18.21 -6.49 -26.93
C LEU A 754 -18.49 -6.47 -28.43
N GLU A 755 -18.24 -7.59 -29.12
CA GLU A 755 -18.53 -7.76 -30.54
C GLU A 755 -20.01 -7.57 -30.87
N LEU A 756 -20.90 -8.13 -30.04
CA LEU A 756 -22.34 -7.96 -30.20
C LEU A 756 -22.78 -6.50 -30.03
N ALA A 757 -22.26 -5.81 -29.00
CA ALA A 757 -22.55 -4.40 -28.77
C ALA A 757 -22.01 -3.50 -29.90
N ALA A 758 -20.85 -3.85 -30.46
CA ALA A 758 -20.26 -3.18 -31.63
C ALA A 758 -21.11 -3.41 -32.90
N ALA A 759 -21.71 -4.59 -33.03
CA ALA A 759 -22.63 -4.95 -34.11
C ALA A 759 -24.08 -4.49 -33.86
N TYR A 760 -24.33 -3.59 -32.89
CA TYR A 760 -25.65 -3.06 -32.56
C TYR A 760 -26.69 -4.13 -32.13
N ARG A 761 -26.24 -5.27 -31.60
CA ARG A 761 -27.11 -6.33 -31.07
C ARG A 761 -27.25 -6.25 -29.56
N SER A 762 -28.43 -6.59 -29.04
CA SER A 762 -28.67 -6.59 -27.60
C SER A 762 -28.10 -7.84 -26.94
N LEU A 763 -27.41 -7.65 -25.80
CA LEU A 763 -26.91 -8.76 -24.97
C LEU A 763 -28.03 -9.40 -24.12
N ASP A 764 -29.21 -8.79 -24.05
CA ASP A 764 -30.35 -9.29 -23.27
C ASP A 764 -31.25 -10.26 -24.06
N GLU A 765 -30.99 -10.48 -25.35
CA GLU A 765 -31.72 -11.45 -26.16
C GLU A 765 -31.51 -12.88 -25.61
N PRO A 766 -32.57 -13.67 -25.36
CA PRO A 766 -32.44 -15.01 -24.78
C PRO A 766 -31.49 -15.94 -25.56
N ALA A 767 -31.52 -15.87 -26.89
CA ALA A 767 -30.62 -16.65 -27.76
C ALA A 767 -29.14 -16.25 -27.59
N ILE A 768 -28.86 -14.97 -27.36
CA ILE A 768 -27.52 -14.45 -27.09
C ILE A 768 -27.04 -14.85 -25.70
N VAL A 769 -27.91 -14.77 -24.70
CA VAL A 769 -27.60 -15.24 -23.33
C VAL A 769 -27.23 -16.72 -23.33
N ALA A 770 -27.88 -17.54 -24.17
CA ALA A 770 -27.56 -18.95 -24.35
C ALA A 770 -26.22 -19.21 -25.08
N SER A 771 -25.77 -18.29 -25.95
CA SER A 771 -24.49 -18.41 -26.67
C SER A 771 -23.25 -18.30 -25.77
N GLY A 772 -23.42 -17.83 -24.53
CA GLY A 772 -22.33 -17.64 -23.57
C GLY A 772 -21.67 -16.26 -23.61
N ALA A 773 -22.11 -15.34 -24.49
CA ALA A 773 -21.70 -13.94 -24.44
C ALA A 773 -22.18 -13.26 -23.14
N ARG A 774 -21.33 -12.44 -22.50
CA ARG A 774 -21.61 -11.83 -21.19
C ARG A 774 -21.15 -10.38 -21.15
N ARG A 775 -21.86 -9.58 -20.35
CA ARG A 775 -21.34 -8.31 -19.81
C ARG A 775 -20.30 -8.62 -18.74
N LEU A 776 -19.17 -7.93 -18.78
CA LEU A 776 -18.19 -8.01 -17.71
C LEU A 776 -18.61 -7.13 -16.54
N LEU A 777 -19.16 -7.78 -15.52
CA LEU A 777 -19.51 -7.22 -14.22
C LEU A 777 -18.57 -7.81 -13.15
N GLY A 778 -18.39 -7.09 -12.05
CA GLY A 778 -17.46 -7.44 -10.97
C GLY A 778 -18.09 -8.27 -9.85
N TYR A 779 -19.41 -8.25 -9.72
CA TYR A 779 -20.12 -8.84 -8.59
C TYR A 779 -21.21 -9.82 -9.03
N SER A 780 -21.44 -10.84 -8.19
CA SER A 780 -22.49 -11.83 -8.37
C SER A 780 -22.89 -12.44 -7.02
N CYS A 781 -24.17 -12.79 -6.86
CA CYS A 781 -24.65 -13.61 -5.74
C CYS A 781 -24.42 -15.11 -5.94
N THR A 782 -23.97 -15.53 -7.13
CA THR A 782 -23.59 -16.90 -7.50
C THR A 782 -22.11 -16.94 -7.87
N PRO A 783 -21.48 -18.13 -7.98
CA PRO A 783 -20.10 -18.23 -8.44
C PRO A 783 -19.87 -17.47 -9.76
N HIS A 784 -18.87 -16.59 -9.77
CA HIS A 784 -18.61 -15.74 -10.93
C HIS A 784 -18.08 -16.57 -12.11
N TRP A 785 -18.65 -16.37 -13.31
CA TRP A 785 -18.33 -17.18 -14.50
C TRP A 785 -16.85 -17.14 -14.92
N MET A 786 -16.13 -16.03 -14.66
CA MET A 786 -14.68 -15.95 -14.88
C MET A 786 -13.85 -16.88 -14.00
N LEU A 787 -14.40 -17.34 -12.87
CA LEU A 787 -13.73 -18.24 -11.93
C LEU A 787 -14.02 -19.71 -12.23
N ALA A 788 -15.00 -20.00 -13.10
CA ALA A 788 -15.36 -21.36 -13.51
C ALA A 788 -14.41 -21.95 -14.58
N VAL A 789 -13.24 -21.31 -14.82
CA VAL A 789 -12.33 -21.56 -15.95
C VAL A 789 -10.94 -22.03 -15.55
#